data_AF-A0A662CD20-F1
#
_entry.id   AF-A0A662CD20-F1
#
_cell.length_a   1.000
_cell.length_b   1.000
_cell.length_c   1.000
_cell.angle_alpha   90.00
_cell.angle_beta   90.00
_cell.angle_gamma   90.00
#
_symmetry.space_group_name_H-M   'P 1'
#
loop_
_entity.id
_entity.type
_entity.pdbx_description
1 polymer ?
#
loop_
_entity_poly.entity_id
_entity_poly.type
_entity_poly.pdbx_seq_one_letter_code
_entity_poly.pdbx_strand_id
1 'polypeptide(L)'
;EIYSYYYYSPVVTGVYFYYGVDSFENSGTINASASVGDVSGEDAYAEIYSDDEDSPVVAGVSFYDDVGTFINSGSDTISASASIGDVSGDYAEAWIYSYYEGSPVATGVYFYYGVEDFENSGTISASASIGDVSGDYAEAWIYSDDYYSPAVAGVFFYDDVGSFENSGTISASASIGDVSGDYAEAWIYGYDESSPAVTGAYFYDDVGTFENSGTISASAQIGNASGYDSQVGVYGVSGVYFDYYVGTFTNSSPDTISASVVVGDASGTDASVELGDLFDGIYGVKFGDYLDSFNNSGTITASARAGNASGEEASIDISTVVAVVFNGSGSVTNRGNILTRVAVGDASGVDSSVSVDTIGGVVFMGDADSVVNYGNITTAVSAGSGSRLSHVSALTSCYGYADITNYGNIGTQITVGADSYVDHVYAVHLWGSYGSFTNYGNVFLYVDPTSAPVDHAAGIYVEDSEVTISNPGIIRLYSDISDANIRTLWMKDSYVTFQDKFGIVFGCPGITKRPIYLDDLGTTLDLNGASLIAYADRDLRINHPYYLIELSDPEVDTVEDVFDGLIDGTKNPDISPSWYGPARGEDAPEDVAVIWKYDPKHSTADLSIHASGVVARNVLGVVTSHLMYDKLQWWVSENDRPVKVADSGQIASEAGPGLGTLTGKEYKTGAFVYPVYTDVEADDLGYDAHVIGFTLGLERRITNAMTLGIFGGISKADVNFNDDDFSGIDDEQDIYHMGVFTNYACGPWYLAFTAMGYAVQHDYEGKTGPDLDMHETADYWSHGLESELVGGYAFGDHKTWMIMPEVGIGYSYWRVGDYKTDADYSNWDKEYDSEDDSYFRSIVGFTGLKRWFAKDTKIDLLASVRWEQALGDNDISITQSIPGIGSGDEDVEEDIGDTSIIGRVGLSVTIMDRAKLNLTFRSEFNEDYTV
;
A
#
# COMPACT_ATOMS: atom_id res chain seq x y z
N GLU A 1 -50.95 25.59 -9.73
CA GLU A 1 -50.13 26.79 -9.68
C GLU A 1 -50.06 27.31 -8.24
N ILE A 2 -48.84 27.41 -7.70
CA ILE A 2 -48.50 28.16 -6.48
C ILE A 2 -47.37 29.11 -6.92
N TYR A 3 -47.60 30.43 -6.88
CA TYR A 3 -46.65 31.40 -7.42
C TYR A 3 -46.65 32.75 -6.69
N SER A 4 -45.54 33.51 -6.81
CA SER A 4 -45.43 34.88 -6.32
C SER A 4 -45.75 35.88 -7.43
N TYR A 5 -46.46 36.96 -7.11
CA TYR A 5 -46.78 38.05 -8.06
C TYR A 5 -46.48 39.44 -7.46
N TYR A 6 -46.01 39.48 -6.22
CA TYR A 6 -45.77 40.71 -5.49
C TYR A 6 -44.27 40.89 -5.32
N TYR A 7 -43.74 41.90 -6.00
CA TYR A 7 -42.37 42.40 -5.82
C TYR A 7 -41.95 42.32 -4.35
N TYR A 8 -40.87 41.58 -4.11
CA TYR A 8 -40.15 41.48 -2.85
C TYR A 8 -40.84 40.63 -1.77
N SER A 9 -41.57 39.56 -2.10
CA SER A 9 -42.01 38.62 -1.05
C SER A 9 -42.03 37.17 -1.52
N PRO A 10 -41.45 36.24 -0.73
CA PRO A 10 -41.66 34.81 -0.95
C PRO A 10 -43.14 34.42 -0.80
N VAL A 11 -43.56 33.37 -1.51
CA VAL A 11 -44.94 32.84 -1.44
C VAL A 11 -45.19 32.17 -0.11
N VAL A 12 -44.22 31.34 0.32
CA VAL A 12 -44.24 30.62 1.57
C VAL A 12 -42.92 30.85 2.29
N THR A 13 -42.95 31.63 3.35
CA THR A 13 -41.77 31.89 4.17
C THR A 13 -42.00 31.62 5.64
N GLY A 14 -41.00 31.05 6.31
CA GLY A 14 -41.01 30.94 7.76
C GLY A 14 -40.81 32.30 8.42
N VAL A 15 -39.76 33.02 8.00
CA VAL A 15 -39.42 34.37 8.49
C VAL A 15 -38.92 35.23 7.32
N TYR A 16 -39.44 36.45 7.22
CA TYR A 16 -39.07 37.40 6.17
C TYR A 16 -38.76 38.79 6.74
N PHE A 17 -37.65 39.37 6.31
CA PHE A 17 -37.22 40.72 6.67
C PHE A 17 -37.02 41.57 5.41
N TYR A 18 -37.81 42.64 5.29
CA TYR A 18 -37.71 43.60 4.18
C TYR A 18 -36.65 44.70 4.41
N TYR A 19 -36.35 45.02 5.67
CA TYR A 19 -35.39 46.06 6.06
C TYR A 19 -34.25 45.43 6.85
N GLY A 20 -33.08 46.06 6.80
CA GLY A 20 -31.84 45.54 7.35
C GLY A 20 -31.93 45.21 8.83
N VAL A 21 -31.15 44.21 9.23
CA VAL A 21 -31.16 43.63 10.58
C VAL A 21 -29.75 43.57 11.12
N ASP A 22 -29.49 44.26 12.24
CA ASP A 22 -28.15 44.21 12.89
C ASP A 22 -27.76 42.77 13.26
N SER A 23 -28.70 41.96 13.77
CA SER A 23 -28.47 40.54 14.08
C SER A 23 -29.75 39.72 14.07
N PHE A 24 -29.67 38.50 13.56
CA PHE A 24 -30.71 37.47 13.63
C PHE A 24 -30.16 36.20 14.28
N GLU A 25 -30.83 35.72 15.33
CA GLU A 25 -30.46 34.49 16.05
C GLU A 25 -31.66 33.53 16.06
N ASN A 26 -31.51 32.37 15.41
CA ASN A 26 -32.46 31.27 15.51
C ASN A 26 -32.04 30.30 16.63
N SER A 27 -32.99 30.01 17.52
CA SER A 27 -32.86 29.03 18.62
C SER A 27 -33.98 27.99 18.61
N GLY A 28 -34.60 27.75 17.44
CA GLY A 28 -35.71 26.83 17.29
C GLY A 28 -35.87 26.28 15.87
N THR A 29 -37.09 25.83 15.54
CA THR A 29 -37.41 25.24 14.23
C THR A 29 -38.21 26.21 13.39
N ILE A 30 -37.72 26.50 12.18
CA ILE A 30 -38.38 27.32 11.16
C ILE A 30 -38.56 26.45 9.91
N ASN A 31 -39.81 26.19 9.54
CA ASN A 31 -40.14 25.34 8.39
C ASN A 31 -41.10 26.06 7.45
N ALA A 32 -40.79 26.03 6.16
CA ALA A 32 -41.65 26.47 5.08
C ALA A 32 -41.89 25.31 4.09
N SER A 33 -43.12 25.16 3.60
CA SER A 33 -43.46 24.08 2.68
C SER A 33 -44.57 24.48 1.71
N ALA A 34 -44.35 24.27 0.41
CA ALA A 34 -45.38 24.30 -0.63
C ALA A 34 -45.61 22.89 -1.17
N SER A 35 -46.88 22.52 -1.35
CA SER A 35 -47.22 21.21 -1.92
C SER A 35 -48.44 21.31 -2.83
N VAL A 36 -48.38 20.63 -3.97
CA VAL A 36 -49.50 20.32 -4.85
C VAL A 36 -49.71 18.81 -4.82
N GLY A 37 -50.97 18.36 -4.85
CA GLY A 37 -51.28 16.92 -4.92
C GLY A 37 -50.96 16.32 -6.29
N ASP A 38 -51.48 15.12 -6.53
CA ASP A 38 -51.29 14.41 -7.80
C ASP A 38 -51.87 15.19 -8.99
N VAL A 39 -51.13 15.19 -10.09
CA VAL A 39 -51.53 15.74 -11.39
C VAL A 39 -52.12 14.57 -12.17
N SER A 40 -53.44 14.58 -12.39
CA SER A 40 -54.13 13.45 -13.04
C SER A 40 -55.10 13.88 -14.14
N GLY A 41 -54.93 13.31 -15.33
CA GLY A 41 -55.76 13.55 -16.52
C GLY A 41 -54.97 13.97 -17.75
N GLU A 42 -55.61 13.91 -18.91
CA GLU A 42 -55.08 14.46 -20.17
C GLU A 42 -54.93 15.98 -20.05
N ASP A 43 -53.78 16.53 -20.47
CA ASP A 43 -53.42 17.96 -20.35
C ASP A 43 -53.50 18.50 -18.90
N ALA A 44 -53.33 17.64 -17.88
CA ALA A 44 -53.35 18.07 -16.49
C ALA A 44 -52.05 18.80 -16.14
N TYR A 45 -52.14 19.97 -15.51
CA TYR A 45 -51.00 20.85 -15.28
C TYR A 45 -50.88 21.27 -13.82
N ALA A 46 -49.66 21.22 -13.26
CA ALA A 46 -49.33 21.80 -11.97
C ALA A 46 -47.94 22.44 -11.94
N GLU A 47 -47.84 23.59 -11.28
CA GLU A 47 -46.56 24.27 -11.10
C GLU A 47 -46.42 24.90 -9.71
N ILE A 48 -45.17 24.98 -9.25
CA ILE A 48 -44.70 25.77 -8.12
C ILE A 48 -43.56 26.64 -8.65
N TYR A 49 -43.77 27.94 -8.78
CA TYR A 49 -42.77 28.80 -9.43
C TYR A 49 -42.62 30.21 -8.87
N SER A 50 -41.47 30.83 -9.11
CA SER A 50 -41.23 32.25 -8.82
C SER A 50 -41.32 33.07 -10.09
N ASP A 51 -42.18 34.10 -10.08
CA ASP A 51 -42.31 35.12 -11.14
C ASP A 51 -41.67 36.46 -10.70
N ASP A 52 -40.88 36.44 -9.62
CA ASP A 52 -40.32 37.64 -8.98
C ASP A 52 -38.79 37.62 -9.04
N GLU A 53 -38.19 38.76 -9.40
CA GLU A 53 -36.74 38.97 -9.61
C GLU A 53 -35.94 38.95 -8.31
N ASP A 54 -36.59 38.93 -7.14
CA ASP A 54 -35.86 39.12 -5.88
C ASP A 54 -36.42 38.34 -4.68
N SER A 55 -37.16 37.25 -4.91
CA SER A 55 -37.69 36.44 -3.83
C SER A 55 -37.90 34.96 -4.18
N PRO A 56 -37.46 34.04 -3.30
CA PRO A 56 -37.68 32.61 -3.48
C PRO A 56 -39.15 32.21 -3.31
N VAL A 57 -39.60 31.10 -3.90
CA VAL A 57 -41.00 30.63 -3.70
C VAL A 57 -41.20 30.15 -2.27
N VAL A 58 -40.28 29.29 -1.80
CA VAL A 58 -40.30 28.70 -0.48
C VAL A 58 -38.98 29.00 0.23
N ALA A 59 -39.02 29.79 1.30
CA ALA A 59 -37.85 30.09 2.11
C ALA A 59 -38.06 29.76 3.59
N GLY A 60 -37.10 29.09 4.22
CA GLY A 60 -37.07 29.00 5.67
C GLY A 60 -36.96 30.40 6.28
N VAL A 61 -35.87 31.09 5.95
CA VAL A 61 -35.61 32.49 6.31
C VAL A 61 -35.18 33.27 5.07
N SER A 62 -35.69 34.48 4.89
CA SER A 62 -35.34 35.36 3.75
C SER A 62 -35.10 36.80 4.21
N PHE A 63 -34.00 37.38 3.75
CA PHE A 63 -33.59 38.77 3.99
C PHE A 63 -33.48 39.52 2.67
N TYR A 64 -34.16 40.66 2.58
CA TYR A 64 -34.13 41.54 1.41
C TYR A 64 -33.26 42.79 1.63
N ASP A 65 -32.52 42.92 2.71
CA ASP A 65 -31.66 44.08 3.02
C ASP A 65 -30.50 43.60 3.90
N ASP A 66 -29.48 44.43 4.08
CA ASP A 66 -28.21 44.03 4.72
C ASP A 66 -28.43 43.41 6.11
N VAL A 67 -27.68 42.35 6.38
CA VAL A 67 -27.64 41.71 7.70
C VAL A 67 -26.25 41.84 8.30
N GLY A 68 -26.18 42.32 9.55
CA GLY A 68 -24.90 42.29 10.28
C GLY A 68 -24.50 40.85 10.56
N THR A 69 -25.16 40.21 11.53
CA THR A 69 -24.83 38.83 11.93
C THR A 69 -26.03 37.88 11.83
N PHE A 70 -25.86 36.73 11.18
CA PHE A 70 -26.80 35.62 11.19
C PHE A 70 -26.26 34.45 12.01
N ILE A 71 -27.07 33.91 12.94
CA ILE A 71 -26.69 32.75 13.77
C ILE A 71 -27.80 31.70 13.77
N ASN A 72 -27.46 30.46 13.39
CA ASN A 72 -28.30 29.27 13.59
C ASN A 72 -27.60 28.27 14.52
N SER A 73 -28.17 28.04 15.71
CA SER A 73 -27.50 27.30 16.79
C SER A 73 -27.71 25.77 16.75
N GLY A 74 -26.86 25.02 17.47
CA GLY A 74 -26.62 23.58 17.25
C GLY A 74 -27.78 22.57 17.40
N SER A 75 -28.95 22.94 17.93
CA SER A 75 -30.15 22.07 17.93
C SER A 75 -31.21 22.49 16.92
N ASP A 76 -30.95 23.55 16.18
CA ASP A 76 -31.97 24.32 15.49
C ASP A 76 -32.05 23.90 14.03
N THR A 77 -33.23 24.07 13.45
CA THR A 77 -33.51 23.59 12.09
C THR A 77 -34.22 24.66 11.31
N ILE A 78 -33.64 25.01 10.16
CA ILE A 78 -34.28 25.83 9.14
C ILE A 78 -34.50 24.93 7.93
N SER A 79 -35.74 24.82 7.46
CA SER A 79 -36.07 23.99 6.30
C SER A 79 -37.06 24.63 5.33
N ALA A 80 -36.84 24.39 4.04
CA ALA A 80 -37.76 24.71 2.96
C ALA A 80 -38.06 23.46 2.11
N SER A 81 -39.30 23.32 1.65
CA SER A 81 -39.70 22.21 0.78
C SER A 81 -40.73 22.61 -0.28
N ALA A 82 -40.51 22.18 -1.52
CA ALA A 82 -41.49 22.25 -2.60
C ALA A 82 -41.81 20.83 -3.08
N SER A 83 -43.08 20.49 -3.29
CA SER A 83 -43.46 19.16 -3.73
C SER A 83 -44.68 19.14 -4.65
N ILE A 84 -44.65 18.31 -5.67
CA ILE A 84 -45.81 17.93 -6.49
C ILE A 84 -45.98 16.41 -6.36
N GLY A 85 -47.22 15.92 -6.33
CA GLY A 85 -47.52 14.48 -6.27
C GLY A 85 -47.17 13.75 -7.57
N ASP A 86 -47.77 12.58 -7.77
CA ASP A 86 -47.56 11.80 -8.99
C ASP A 86 -48.17 12.53 -10.21
N VAL A 87 -47.51 12.39 -11.36
CA VAL A 87 -47.94 12.92 -12.66
C VAL A 87 -48.50 11.77 -13.48
N SER A 88 -49.78 11.82 -13.81
CA SER A 88 -50.46 10.73 -14.51
C SER A 88 -51.44 11.22 -15.58
N GLY A 89 -51.32 10.68 -16.79
CA GLY A 89 -52.14 11.06 -17.95
C GLY A 89 -51.33 11.66 -19.08
N ASP A 90 -51.86 11.53 -20.30
CA ASP A 90 -51.17 11.98 -21.51
C ASP A 90 -51.02 13.50 -21.51
N TYR A 91 -49.83 14.02 -21.86
CA TYR A 91 -49.50 15.46 -21.79
C TYR A 91 -49.70 16.08 -20.40
N ALA A 92 -49.60 15.28 -19.32
CA ALA A 92 -49.63 15.82 -17.97
C ALA A 92 -48.27 16.43 -17.61
N GLU A 93 -48.27 17.63 -17.03
CA GLU A 93 -47.08 18.43 -16.78
C GLU A 93 -47.00 18.83 -15.29
N ALA A 94 -45.81 18.69 -14.70
CA ALA A 94 -45.52 19.12 -13.33
C ALA A 94 -44.19 19.87 -13.24
N TRP A 95 -44.19 21.16 -12.92
CA TRP A 95 -42.98 21.97 -12.90
C TRP A 95 -42.72 22.63 -11.54
N ILE A 96 -41.49 22.56 -11.04
CA ILE A 96 -41.00 23.30 -9.87
C ILE A 96 -39.84 24.15 -10.35
N TYR A 97 -40.05 25.45 -10.55
CA TYR A 97 -39.05 26.25 -11.26
C TYR A 97 -38.99 27.74 -10.92
N SER A 98 -37.90 28.41 -11.30
CA SER A 98 -37.76 29.87 -11.15
C SER A 98 -37.61 30.54 -12.51
N TYR A 99 -38.34 31.63 -12.77
CA TYR A 99 -38.29 32.37 -14.04
C TYR A 99 -37.34 33.56 -14.06
N TYR A 100 -37.02 34.16 -12.90
CA TYR A 100 -36.42 35.48 -12.82
C TYR A 100 -35.14 35.48 -11.97
N GLU A 101 -34.30 36.49 -12.23
CA GLU A 101 -32.95 36.64 -11.69
C GLU A 101 -32.88 36.42 -10.15
N GLY A 102 -31.84 35.75 -9.67
CA GLY A 102 -31.44 35.74 -8.26
C GLY A 102 -32.39 35.06 -7.25
N SER A 103 -33.31 34.18 -7.67
CA SER A 103 -34.34 33.63 -6.77
C SER A 103 -34.51 32.11 -6.85
N PRO A 104 -34.03 31.33 -5.88
CA PRO A 104 -34.24 29.88 -5.87
C PRO A 104 -35.69 29.51 -5.56
N VAL A 105 -36.17 28.37 -6.07
CA VAL A 105 -37.55 27.91 -5.78
C VAL A 105 -37.69 27.52 -4.33
N ALA A 106 -36.74 26.73 -3.82
CA ALA A 106 -36.69 26.30 -2.43
C ALA A 106 -35.33 26.63 -1.82
N THR A 107 -35.33 27.39 -0.74
CA THR A 107 -34.10 27.75 -0.03
C THR A 107 -34.23 27.71 1.49
N GLY A 108 -33.24 27.13 2.17
CA GLY A 108 -33.22 27.14 3.62
C GLY A 108 -33.08 28.57 4.15
N VAL A 109 -32.03 29.26 3.72
CA VAL A 109 -31.77 30.67 4.04
C VAL A 109 -31.38 31.44 2.78
N TYR A 110 -31.99 32.62 2.61
CA TYR A 110 -31.80 33.48 1.44
C TYR A 110 -31.41 34.90 1.86
N PHE A 111 -30.37 35.44 1.23
CA PHE A 111 -29.92 36.83 1.36
C PHE A 111 -29.86 37.47 -0.02
N TYR A 112 -30.65 38.53 -0.24
CA TYR A 112 -30.60 39.32 -1.48
C TYR A 112 -29.52 40.42 -1.43
N TYR A 113 -29.30 41.02 -0.26
CA TYR A 113 -28.14 41.89 -0.01
C TYR A 113 -27.19 41.22 0.98
N GLY A 114 -26.03 41.83 1.19
CA GLY A 114 -24.91 41.21 1.89
C GLY A 114 -25.16 40.83 3.34
N VAL A 115 -24.29 39.94 3.83
CA VAL A 115 -24.19 39.59 5.26
C VAL A 115 -22.75 39.79 5.73
N GLU A 116 -22.56 40.51 6.85
CA GLU A 116 -21.20 40.68 7.40
C GLU A 116 -20.67 39.35 7.97
N ASP A 117 -21.46 38.67 8.81
CA ASP A 117 -21.08 37.42 9.47
C ASP A 117 -22.22 36.37 9.44
N PHE A 118 -21.95 35.19 8.86
CA PHE A 118 -22.86 34.04 8.85
C PHE A 118 -22.30 32.89 9.68
N GLU A 119 -23.01 32.48 10.73
CA GLU A 119 -22.64 31.35 11.59
C GLU A 119 -23.74 30.26 11.60
N ASN A 120 -23.41 29.05 11.15
CA ASN A 120 -24.26 27.88 11.27
C ASN A 120 -23.60 26.77 12.09
N SER A 121 -24.20 26.42 13.23
CA SER A 121 -23.89 25.19 13.98
C SER A 121 -25.07 24.20 13.99
N GLY A 122 -26.26 24.64 13.56
CA GLY A 122 -27.48 23.83 13.45
C GLY A 122 -27.64 23.13 12.10
N THR A 123 -28.89 22.86 11.72
CA THR A 123 -29.24 22.27 10.41
C THR A 123 -29.98 23.29 9.54
N ILE A 124 -29.53 23.44 8.30
CA ILE A 124 -30.23 24.18 7.24
C ILE A 124 -30.46 23.21 6.08
N SER A 125 -31.68 23.16 5.56
CA SER A 125 -32.03 22.22 4.48
C SER A 125 -33.04 22.79 3.49
N ALA A 126 -32.91 22.42 2.22
CA ALA A 126 -33.92 22.66 1.20
C ALA A 126 -34.20 21.40 0.38
N SER A 127 -35.44 21.24 -0.09
CA SER A 127 -35.83 20.11 -0.92
C SER A 127 -36.86 20.48 -1.99
N ALA A 128 -36.76 19.84 -3.16
CA ALA A 128 -37.79 19.81 -4.18
C ALA A 128 -38.10 18.36 -4.58
N SER A 129 -39.37 18.03 -4.81
CA SER A 129 -39.76 16.67 -5.23
C SER A 129 -40.96 16.63 -6.15
N ILE A 130 -40.92 15.75 -7.15
CA ILE A 130 -42.07 15.36 -7.97
C ILE A 130 -42.22 13.84 -7.86
N GLY A 131 -43.46 13.35 -7.84
CA GLY A 131 -43.75 11.91 -7.77
C GLY A 131 -43.40 11.14 -9.05
N ASP A 132 -44.01 9.98 -9.23
CA ASP A 132 -43.81 9.17 -10.44
C ASP A 132 -44.48 9.82 -11.66
N VAL A 133 -43.90 9.67 -12.85
CA VAL A 133 -44.39 10.21 -14.12
C VAL A 133 -44.91 9.07 -15.00
N SER A 134 -46.22 9.04 -15.22
CA SER A 134 -46.95 7.94 -15.86
C SER A 134 -48.03 8.45 -16.84
N GLY A 135 -47.62 8.77 -18.05
CA GLY A 135 -48.51 9.17 -19.14
C GLY A 135 -47.71 9.49 -20.40
N ASP A 136 -48.28 9.26 -21.58
CA ASP A 136 -47.55 9.52 -22.82
C ASP A 136 -47.33 11.02 -22.98
N TYR A 137 -46.12 11.45 -23.33
CA TYR A 137 -45.73 12.88 -23.35
C TYR A 137 -45.90 13.61 -22.01
N ALA A 138 -45.90 12.88 -20.88
CA ALA A 138 -45.93 13.53 -19.57
C ALA A 138 -44.55 14.11 -19.21
N GLU A 139 -44.55 15.26 -18.55
CA GLU A 139 -43.33 16.01 -18.25
C GLU A 139 -43.22 16.35 -16.76
N ALA A 140 -42.02 16.20 -16.19
CA ALA A 140 -41.70 16.63 -14.84
C ALA A 140 -40.38 17.40 -14.80
N TRP A 141 -40.40 18.64 -14.33
CA TRP A 141 -39.22 19.50 -14.35
C TRP A 141 -38.98 20.13 -12.97
N ILE A 142 -37.76 20.00 -12.45
CA ILE A 142 -37.26 20.81 -11.33
C ILE A 142 -36.10 21.63 -11.88
N TYR A 143 -36.32 22.91 -12.17
CA TYR A 143 -35.29 23.69 -12.86
C TYR A 143 -35.21 25.16 -12.48
N SER A 144 -34.11 25.80 -12.86
CA SER A 144 -34.00 27.26 -12.82
C SER A 144 -33.84 27.76 -14.24
N ASP A 145 -34.71 28.68 -14.69
CA ASP A 145 -34.60 29.38 -15.98
C ASP A 145 -33.63 30.58 -15.89
N ASP A 146 -33.01 30.76 -14.73
CA ASP A 146 -32.16 31.89 -14.39
C ASP A 146 -30.66 31.55 -14.57
N TYR A 147 -29.91 32.58 -14.95
CA TYR A 147 -28.45 32.57 -15.08
C TYR A 147 -27.74 32.60 -13.73
N TYR A 148 -28.38 33.05 -12.65
CA TYR A 148 -27.70 33.37 -11.38
C TYR A 148 -28.32 32.73 -10.14
N SER A 149 -29.19 31.73 -10.29
CA SER A 149 -29.77 31.06 -9.14
C SER A 149 -30.08 29.58 -9.35
N PRO A 150 -29.84 28.74 -8.32
CA PRO A 150 -30.21 27.35 -8.36
C PRO A 150 -31.72 27.15 -8.14
N ALA A 151 -32.28 26.04 -8.62
CA ALA A 151 -33.66 25.69 -8.30
C ALA A 151 -33.83 25.40 -6.79
N VAL A 152 -32.83 24.75 -6.19
CA VAL A 152 -32.82 24.39 -4.77
C VAL A 152 -31.48 24.74 -4.13
N ALA A 153 -31.51 25.52 -3.04
CA ALA A 153 -30.32 25.91 -2.29
C ALA A 153 -30.44 25.61 -0.79
N GLY A 154 -29.42 25.04 -0.15
CA GLY A 154 -29.39 25.01 1.32
C GLY A 154 -29.31 26.43 1.88
N VAL A 155 -28.33 27.18 1.41
CA VAL A 155 -28.19 28.63 1.60
C VAL A 155 -27.86 29.31 0.27
N PHE A 156 -28.39 30.51 0.06
CA PHE A 156 -28.16 31.32 -1.14
C PHE A 156 -27.86 32.77 -0.75
N PHE A 157 -26.77 33.31 -1.28
CA PHE A 157 -26.33 34.69 -1.11
C PHE A 157 -26.20 35.35 -2.49
N TYR A 158 -26.98 36.39 -2.72
CA TYR A 158 -26.95 37.17 -3.96
C TYR A 158 -25.90 38.29 -3.94
N ASP A 159 -25.38 38.66 -2.78
CA ASP A 159 -24.48 39.82 -2.58
C ASP A 159 -23.38 39.42 -1.58
N ASP A 160 -22.45 40.35 -1.30
CA ASP A 160 -21.21 40.11 -0.56
C ASP A 160 -21.41 39.36 0.77
N VAL A 161 -20.53 38.39 1.03
CA VAL A 161 -20.42 37.70 2.32
C VAL A 161 -19.07 38.03 2.96
N GLY A 162 -19.10 38.71 4.11
CA GLY A 162 -17.88 39.02 4.86
C GLY A 162 -17.19 37.76 5.40
N SER A 163 -17.88 37.05 6.31
CA SER A 163 -17.45 35.77 6.86
C SER A 163 -18.55 34.72 6.82
N PHE A 164 -18.18 33.50 6.43
CA PHE A 164 -19.05 32.32 6.44
C PHE A 164 -18.42 31.22 7.28
N GLU A 165 -19.06 30.86 8.38
CA GLU A 165 -18.65 29.77 9.28
C GLU A 165 -19.75 28.70 9.37
N ASN A 166 -19.44 27.48 8.90
CA ASN A 166 -20.31 26.32 9.07
C ASN A 166 -19.64 25.25 9.92
N SER A 167 -20.20 24.95 11.09
CA SER A 167 -19.88 23.78 11.93
C SER A 167 -21.06 22.79 12.04
N GLY A 168 -22.20 23.13 11.42
CA GLY A 168 -23.42 22.36 11.42
C GLY A 168 -23.62 21.53 10.15
N THR A 169 -24.86 21.43 9.69
CA THR A 169 -25.23 20.77 8.42
C THR A 169 -25.99 21.74 7.52
N ILE A 170 -25.56 21.83 6.26
CA ILE A 170 -26.27 22.50 5.17
C ILE A 170 -26.52 21.46 4.09
N SER A 171 -27.77 21.34 3.62
CA SER A 171 -28.14 20.33 2.62
C SER A 171 -29.18 20.82 1.63
N ALA A 172 -29.04 20.41 0.37
CA ALA A 172 -30.03 20.59 -0.67
C ALA A 172 -30.32 19.27 -1.37
N SER A 173 -31.58 19.04 -1.73
CA SER A 173 -32.00 17.82 -2.44
C SER A 173 -33.08 18.09 -3.48
N ALA A 174 -32.99 17.44 -4.64
CA ALA A 174 -34.06 17.37 -5.61
C ALA A 174 -34.36 15.92 -5.99
N SER A 175 -35.62 15.58 -6.23
CA SER A 175 -35.98 14.23 -6.65
C SER A 175 -37.18 14.17 -7.59
N ILE A 176 -37.14 13.27 -8.56
CA ILE A 176 -38.28 12.89 -9.40
C ILE A 176 -38.43 11.37 -9.36
N GLY A 177 -39.65 10.85 -9.39
CA GLY A 177 -39.95 9.42 -9.39
C GLY A 177 -39.56 8.68 -10.67
N ASP A 178 -40.15 7.51 -10.89
CA ASP A 178 -39.96 6.72 -12.11
C ASP A 178 -40.71 7.36 -13.29
N VAL A 179 -40.11 7.30 -14.49
CA VAL A 179 -40.71 7.77 -15.76
C VAL A 179 -41.08 6.58 -16.63
N SER A 180 -42.37 6.43 -16.93
CA SER A 180 -42.92 5.20 -17.54
C SER A 180 -43.85 5.40 -18.74
N GLY A 181 -44.19 6.65 -19.09
CA GLY A 181 -44.97 6.94 -20.29
C GLY A 181 -44.11 7.00 -21.55
N ASP A 182 -44.70 6.74 -22.71
CA ASP A 182 -44.00 6.88 -23.99
C ASP A 182 -43.76 8.37 -24.27
N TYR A 183 -42.55 8.76 -24.69
CA TYR A 183 -42.10 10.15 -24.86
C TYR A 183 -42.21 11.01 -23.59
N ALA A 184 -42.23 10.38 -22.41
CA ALA A 184 -42.28 11.11 -21.14
C ALA A 184 -40.88 11.59 -20.74
N GLU A 185 -40.80 12.77 -20.13
CA GLU A 185 -39.54 13.43 -19.79
C GLU A 185 -39.48 13.81 -18.31
N ALA A 186 -38.34 13.63 -17.66
CA ALA A 186 -38.08 14.19 -16.34
C ALA A 186 -36.68 14.77 -16.18
N TRP A 187 -36.59 16.03 -15.74
CA TRP A 187 -35.33 16.75 -15.67
C TRP A 187 -35.15 17.50 -14.35
N ILE A 188 -33.94 17.42 -13.81
CA ILE A 188 -33.44 18.31 -12.76
C ILE A 188 -32.32 19.13 -13.38
N TYR A 189 -32.58 20.40 -13.73
CA TYR A 189 -31.71 21.16 -14.62
C TYR A 189 -31.52 22.62 -14.18
N GLY A 190 -30.37 23.22 -14.50
CA GLY A 190 -30.15 24.66 -14.39
C GLY A 190 -29.84 25.21 -15.78
N TYR A 191 -30.50 26.28 -16.20
CA TYR A 191 -30.59 26.69 -17.61
C TYR A 191 -29.26 27.12 -18.27
N ASP A 192 -28.23 27.45 -17.48
CA ASP A 192 -26.96 27.97 -17.99
C ASP A 192 -25.76 27.45 -17.19
N GLU A 193 -24.58 27.52 -17.83
CA GLU A 193 -23.24 27.13 -17.32
C GLU A 193 -22.90 27.72 -15.93
N SER A 194 -23.61 28.79 -15.58
CA SER A 194 -23.42 29.63 -14.42
C SER A 194 -24.35 29.26 -13.25
N SER A 195 -25.39 28.42 -13.48
CA SER A 195 -26.43 28.14 -12.49
C SER A 195 -26.71 26.65 -12.28
N PRO A 196 -26.18 26.04 -11.21
CA PRO A 196 -26.48 24.65 -10.86
C PRO A 196 -27.94 24.48 -10.41
N ALA A 197 -28.65 23.43 -10.85
CA ALA A 197 -29.99 23.08 -10.37
C ALA A 197 -30.09 22.94 -8.85
N VAL A 198 -29.11 22.29 -8.21
CA VAL A 198 -29.13 21.97 -6.77
C VAL A 198 -27.80 22.32 -6.13
N THR A 199 -27.83 23.17 -5.09
CA THR A 199 -26.61 23.60 -4.40
C THR A 199 -26.72 23.54 -2.88
N GLY A 200 -25.69 23.03 -2.21
CA GLY A 200 -25.62 23.08 -0.74
C GLY A 200 -25.50 24.53 -0.25
N ALA A 201 -24.45 25.23 -0.69
CA ALA A 201 -24.26 26.66 -0.47
C ALA A 201 -23.88 27.38 -1.77
N TYR A 202 -24.67 28.37 -2.18
CA TYR A 202 -24.45 29.15 -3.39
C TYR A 202 -24.12 30.61 -3.03
N PHE A 203 -23.05 31.12 -3.61
CA PHE A 203 -22.58 32.49 -3.46
C PHE A 203 -22.47 33.11 -4.84
N TYR A 204 -23.31 34.10 -5.11
CA TYR A 204 -23.20 34.90 -6.31
C TYR A 204 -21.95 35.80 -6.16
N ASP A 205 -22.02 36.84 -5.32
CA ASP A 205 -20.97 37.85 -5.14
C ASP A 205 -19.79 37.41 -4.24
N ASP A 206 -18.88 38.36 -3.99
CA ASP A 206 -17.61 38.12 -3.32
C ASP A 206 -17.76 37.53 -1.90
N VAL A 207 -16.87 36.59 -1.58
CA VAL A 207 -16.77 35.98 -0.24
C VAL A 207 -15.41 36.30 0.37
N GLY A 208 -15.40 37.05 1.47
CA GLY A 208 -14.17 37.38 2.18
C GLY A 208 -13.49 36.14 2.75
N THR A 209 -14.19 35.42 3.63
CA THR A 209 -13.68 34.20 4.28
C THR A 209 -14.75 33.12 4.34
N PHE A 210 -14.39 31.90 3.95
CA PHE A 210 -15.22 30.70 4.02
C PHE A 210 -14.53 29.63 4.87
N GLU A 211 -15.16 29.25 5.97
CA GLU A 211 -14.71 28.20 6.88
C GLU A 211 -15.77 27.12 7.06
N ASN A 212 -15.46 25.91 6.60
CA ASN A 212 -16.28 24.73 6.85
C ASN A 212 -15.57 23.77 7.82
N SER A 213 -16.25 23.51 8.93
CA SER A 213 -15.97 22.47 9.92
C SER A 213 -17.20 21.59 10.20
N GLY A 214 -18.14 21.57 9.25
CA GLY A 214 -19.39 20.80 9.29
C GLY A 214 -19.70 20.13 7.95
N THR A 215 -20.94 19.69 7.73
CA THR A 215 -21.32 19.05 6.46
C THR A 215 -22.03 20.03 5.53
N ILE A 216 -21.60 20.07 4.26
CA ILE A 216 -22.35 20.73 3.18
C ILE A 216 -22.60 19.68 2.08
N SER A 217 -23.85 19.52 1.67
CA SER A 217 -24.22 18.48 0.71
C SER A 217 -25.29 18.95 -0.29
N ALA A 218 -25.14 18.53 -1.54
CA ALA A 218 -26.18 18.62 -2.56
C ALA A 218 -26.44 17.23 -3.15
N SER A 219 -27.71 16.93 -3.40
CA SER A 219 -28.09 15.65 -3.99
C SER A 219 -29.24 15.78 -4.98
N ALA A 220 -29.20 14.98 -6.04
CA ALA A 220 -30.28 14.88 -7.00
C ALA A 220 -30.56 13.41 -7.34
N GLN A 221 -31.84 13.07 -7.49
CA GLN A 221 -32.25 11.71 -7.80
C GLN A 221 -33.38 11.67 -8.82
N ILE A 222 -33.28 10.82 -9.85
CA ILE A 222 -34.40 10.48 -10.73
C ILE A 222 -34.57 8.96 -10.78
N GLY A 223 -35.80 8.48 -10.94
CA GLY A 223 -36.09 7.07 -11.14
C GLY A 223 -35.62 6.54 -12.50
N ASN A 224 -36.26 5.48 -12.98
CA ASN A 224 -35.95 4.83 -14.26
C ASN A 224 -36.62 5.55 -15.44
N ALA A 225 -36.02 5.46 -16.62
CA ALA A 225 -36.66 5.75 -17.90
C ALA A 225 -37.12 4.41 -18.53
N SER A 226 -38.43 4.18 -18.59
CA SER A 226 -39.00 2.87 -18.96
C SER A 226 -40.02 2.89 -20.11
N GLY A 227 -40.46 4.07 -20.54
CA GLY A 227 -41.34 4.22 -21.72
C GLY A 227 -40.56 4.23 -23.03
N TYR A 228 -41.25 4.09 -24.16
CA TYR A 228 -40.64 4.30 -25.49
C TYR A 228 -40.16 5.76 -25.60
N ASP A 229 -38.90 6.01 -25.96
CA ASP A 229 -38.33 7.37 -26.11
C ASP A 229 -38.52 8.24 -24.85
N SER A 230 -38.55 7.62 -23.66
CA SER A 230 -38.63 8.34 -22.38
C SER A 230 -37.25 8.82 -21.95
N GLN A 231 -37.14 10.03 -21.42
CA GLN A 231 -35.86 10.67 -21.10
C GLN A 231 -35.82 11.09 -19.64
N VAL A 232 -34.68 10.87 -18.99
CA VAL A 232 -34.41 11.40 -17.65
C VAL A 232 -33.04 12.04 -17.58
N GLY A 233 -32.90 13.15 -16.88
CA GLY A 233 -31.56 13.70 -16.67
C GLY A 233 -31.40 14.71 -15.57
N VAL A 234 -30.14 14.87 -15.16
CA VAL A 234 -29.73 15.74 -14.06
C VAL A 234 -28.49 16.52 -14.47
N TYR A 235 -28.56 17.84 -14.40
CA TYR A 235 -27.42 18.71 -14.62
C TYR A 235 -27.28 19.76 -13.51
N GLY A 236 -26.03 20.19 -13.26
CA GLY A 236 -25.74 21.26 -12.31
C GLY A 236 -26.03 20.88 -10.84
N VAL A 237 -25.21 20.02 -10.24
CA VAL A 237 -25.33 19.70 -8.80
C VAL A 237 -24.03 20.04 -8.10
N SER A 238 -24.07 20.99 -7.15
CA SER A 238 -22.87 21.52 -6.51
C SER A 238 -22.92 21.45 -4.99
N GLY A 239 -21.90 20.92 -4.33
CA GLY A 239 -21.80 21.00 -2.87
C GLY A 239 -21.70 22.46 -2.42
N VAL A 240 -20.71 23.17 -2.96
CA VAL A 240 -20.52 24.62 -2.81
C VAL A 240 -20.21 25.23 -4.18
N TYR A 241 -20.80 26.38 -4.46
CA TYR A 241 -20.61 27.09 -5.72
C TYR A 241 -20.38 28.59 -5.46
N PHE A 242 -19.34 29.15 -6.08
CA PHE A 242 -19.01 30.58 -6.04
C PHE A 242 -18.96 31.11 -7.48
N ASP A 243 -19.69 32.18 -7.81
CA ASP A 243 -19.57 32.84 -9.12
C ASP A 243 -18.38 33.81 -9.16
N TYR A 244 -18.24 34.64 -8.12
CA TYR A 244 -17.21 35.70 -8.04
C TYR A 244 -16.07 35.36 -7.06
N TYR A 245 -15.36 36.38 -6.61
CA TYR A 245 -14.06 36.24 -5.96
C TYR A 245 -14.20 35.65 -4.55
N VAL A 246 -13.23 34.81 -4.17
CA VAL A 246 -13.12 34.27 -2.82
C VAL A 246 -11.75 34.61 -2.24
N GLY A 247 -11.72 35.23 -1.06
CA GLY A 247 -10.47 35.50 -0.36
C GLY A 247 -9.87 34.20 0.21
N THR A 248 -10.50 33.62 1.23
CA THR A 248 -9.99 32.37 1.82
C THR A 248 -11.04 31.29 1.85
N PHE A 249 -10.67 30.10 1.38
CA PHE A 249 -11.48 28.89 1.52
C PHE A 249 -10.76 27.88 2.41
N THR A 250 -11.41 27.47 3.50
CA THR A 250 -10.89 26.44 4.42
C THR A 250 -11.93 25.35 4.67
N ASN A 251 -11.58 24.10 4.35
CA ASN A 251 -12.36 22.92 4.70
C ASN A 251 -11.57 22.04 5.68
N SER A 252 -12.07 21.86 6.89
CA SER A 252 -11.38 21.17 7.99
C SER A 252 -11.78 19.69 8.11
N SER A 253 -10.96 18.87 8.80
CA SER A 253 -11.31 17.47 9.10
C SER A 253 -12.10 17.37 10.41
N PRO A 254 -13.12 16.47 10.53
CA PRO A 254 -13.45 15.32 9.68
C PRO A 254 -14.49 15.62 8.58
N ASP A 255 -14.55 16.87 8.14
CA ASP A 255 -15.75 17.42 7.53
C ASP A 255 -15.87 17.11 6.04
N THR A 256 -17.09 17.22 5.51
CA THR A 256 -17.41 16.75 4.16
C THR A 256 -18.20 17.80 3.38
N ILE A 257 -17.66 18.18 2.23
CA ILE A 257 -18.42 18.83 1.16
C ILE A 257 -18.70 17.77 0.10
N SER A 258 -19.96 17.66 -0.35
CA SER A 258 -20.36 16.60 -1.27
C SER A 258 -21.42 17.02 -2.28
N ALA A 259 -21.28 16.54 -3.51
CA ALA A 259 -22.34 16.48 -4.51
C ALA A 259 -22.58 15.02 -4.92
N SER A 260 -23.84 14.61 -5.01
CA SER A 260 -24.20 13.24 -5.37
C SER A 260 -25.43 13.17 -6.27
N VAL A 261 -25.31 12.46 -7.38
CA VAL A 261 -26.42 12.21 -8.30
C VAL A 261 -26.65 10.71 -8.45
N VAL A 262 -27.91 10.30 -8.40
CA VAL A 262 -28.32 8.90 -8.61
C VAL A 262 -29.50 8.87 -9.58
N VAL A 263 -29.32 8.21 -10.73
CA VAL A 263 -30.41 7.99 -11.70
C VAL A 263 -30.59 6.49 -11.97
N GLY A 264 -31.82 6.10 -12.30
CA GLY A 264 -32.21 4.70 -12.55
C GLY A 264 -31.68 4.12 -13.86
N ASP A 265 -32.34 3.05 -14.31
CA ASP A 265 -32.07 2.36 -15.57
C ASP A 265 -32.72 3.07 -16.77
N ALA A 266 -32.08 2.97 -17.94
CA ALA A 266 -32.70 3.22 -19.25
C ALA A 266 -33.19 1.88 -19.82
N SER A 267 -34.48 1.57 -19.64
CA SER A 267 -35.06 0.25 -19.92
C SER A 267 -36.08 0.22 -21.06
N GLY A 268 -36.65 1.37 -21.43
CA GLY A 268 -37.51 1.51 -22.60
C GLY A 268 -36.71 1.51 -23.92
N THR A 269 -37.36 1.20 -25.04
CA THR A 269 -36.74 1.37 -26.37
C THR A 269 -36.53 2.86 -26.62
N ASP A 270 -35.36 3.26 -27.13
CA ASP A 270 -34.94 4.66 -27.31
C ASP A 270 -34.89 5.47 -26.00
N ALA A 271 -34.96 4.84 -24.82
CA ALA A 271 -34.93 5.57 -23.54
C ALA A 271 -33.52 6.09 -23.21
N SER A 272 -33.43 7.30 -22.65
CA SER A 272 -32.16 7.93 -22.31
C SER A 272 -32.05 8.33 -20.83
N VAL A 273 -30.82 8.28 -20.31
CA VAL A 273 -30.41 8.84 -19.02
C VAL A 273 -29.22 9.77 -19.26
N GLU A 274 -29.29 11.01 -18.80
CA GLU A 274 -28.23 12.01 -18.99
C GLU A 274 -27.79 12.63 -17.66
N LEU A 275 -26.48 12.62 -17.38
CA LEU A 275 -25.91 13.13 -16.14
C LEU A 275 -24.76 14.10 -16.39
N GLY A 276 -24.97 15.36 -16.04
CA GLY A 276 -23.99 16.42 -16.28
C GLY A 276 -23.91 16.82 -17.76
N ASP A 277 -23.51 18.06 -17.99
CA ASP A 277 -23.15 18.59 -19.31
C ASP A 277 -21.72 19.14 -19.23
N LEU A 278 -21.10 19.45 -20.38
CA LEU A 278 -19.75 20.00 -20.50
C LEU A 278 -19.53 21.23 -19.59
N PHE A 279 -20.58 21.99 -19.34
CA PHE A 279 -20.54 23.19 -18.52
C PHE A 279 -21.33 23.02 -17.19
N ASP A 280 -22.37 22.19 -17.20
CA ASP A 280 -23.28 21.92 -16.07
C ASP A 280 -23.05 20.56 -15.41
N GLY A 281 -21.83 20.35 -14.93
CA GLY A 281 -21.41 19.13 -14.27
C GLY A 281 -21.91 18.95 -12.83
N ILE A 282 -21.41 17.86 -12.24
CA ILE A 282 -21.60 17.54 -10.82
C ILE A 282 -20.32 17.92 -10.08
N TYR A 283 -20.40 18.93 -9.22
CA TYR A 283 -19.25 19.56 -8.59
C TYR A 283 -19.24 19.42 -7.06
N GLY A 284 -18.12 18.98 -6.47
CA GLY A 284 -17.98 19.08 -5.01
C GLY A 284 -17.89 20.56 -4.60
N VAL A 285 -16.93 21.28 -5.19
CA VAL A 285 -16.76 22.73 -5.07
C VAL A 285 -16.42 23.31 -6.45
N LYS A 286 -17.10 24.37 -6.88
CA LYS A 286 -16.78 25.12 -8.11
C LYS A 286 -16.50 26.59 -7.79
N PHE A 287 -15.37 27.09 -8.28
CA PHE A 287 -15.00 28.52 -8.25
C PHE A 287 -15.10 29.09 -9.67
N GLY A 288 -16.11 29.94 -9.90
CA GLY A 288 -16.40 30.60 -11.16
C GLY A 288 -15.39 31.69 -11.53
N ASP A 289 -14.78 32.33 -10.53
CA ASP A 289 -13.72 33.33 -10.69
C ASP A 289 -12.50 33.00 -9.80
N TYR A 290 -11.67 34.00 -9.54
CA TYR A 290 -10.39 33.89 -8.85
C TYR A 290 -10.52 33.64 -7.33
N LEU A 291 -9.71 32.72 -6.82
CA LEU A 291 -9.58 32.41 -5.39
C LEU A 291 -8.17 32.74 -4.88
N ASP A 292 -8.01 33.54 -3.83
CA ASP A 292 -6.67 33.85 -3.28
C ASP A 292 -6.01 32.62 -2.60
N SER A 293 -6.75 31.90 -1.76
CA SER A 293 -6.22 30.71 -1.07
C SER A 293 -7.23 29.60 -0.79
N PHE A 294 -6.83 28.37 -1.12
CA PHE A 294 -7.56 27.13 -0.85
C PHE A 294 -6.81 26.26 0.15
N ASN A 295 -7.45 25.89 1.26
CA ASN A 295 -6.91 24.96 2.25
C ASN A 295 -7.89 23.84 2.55
N ASN A 296 -7.61 22.63 2.05
CA ASN A 296 -8.40 21.44 2.37
C ASN A 296 -7.64 20.49 3.29
N SER A 297 -8.19 20.21 4.47
CA SER A 297 -7.77 19.10 5.34
C SER A 297 -8.89 18.10 5.60
N GLY A 298 -10.13 18.43 5.24
CA GLY A 298 -11.29 17.55 5.26
C GLY A 298 -11.45 16.70 3.99
N THR A 299 -12.69 16.35 3.67
CA THR A 299 -13.05 15.59 2.49
C THR A 299 -13.94 16.42 1.55
N ILE A 300 -13.64 16.41 0.25
CA ILE A 300 -14.50 16.95 -0.80
C ILE A 300 -14.81 15.83 -1.78
N THR A 301 -16.09 15.64 -2.10
CA THR A 301 -16.52 14.56 -2.99
C THR A 301 -17.48 15.03 -4.08
N ALA A 302 -17.33 14.47 -5.27
CA ALA A 302 -18.35 14.48 -6.32
C ALA A 302 -18.66 13.05 -6.74
N SER A 303 -19.93 12.71 -6.89
CA SER A 303 -20.34 11.37 -7.28
C SER A 303 -21.53 11.32 -8.21
N ALA A 304 -21.49 10.41 -9.16
CA ALA A 304 -22.59 10.12 -10.07
C ALA A 304 -22.81 8.61 -10.16
N ARG A 305 -24.07 8.19 -10.15
CA ARG A 305 -24.45 6.79 -10.35
C ARG A 305 -25.63 6.67 -11.30
N ALA A 306 -25.52 5.81 -12.30
CA ALA A 306 -26.60 5.45 -13.21
C ALA A 306 -26.80 3.93 -13.26
N GLY A 307 -27.99 3.51 -13.67
CA GLY A 307 -28.37 2.11 -13.87
C GLY A 307 -27.79 1.49 -15.14
N ASN A 308 -28.52 0.58 -15.76
CA ASN A 308 -28.18 -0.11 -17.01
C ASN A 308 -28.94 0.50 -18.20
N ALA A 309 -28.31 0.51 -19.37
CA ALA A 309 -28.97 0.69 -20.65
C ALA A 309 -29.42 -0.69 -21.16
N SER A 310 -30.68 -1.06 -20.93
CA SER A 310 -31.21 -2.41 -21.22
C SER A 310 -32.28 -2.45 -22.31
N GLY A 311 -32.85 -1.30 -22.67
CA GLY A 311 -33.76 -1.18 -23.82
C GLY A 311 -33.02 -1.23 -25.16
N GLU A 312 -33.75 -1.53 -26.24
CA GLU A 312 -33.23 -1.39 -27.62
C GLU A 312 -32.93 0.09 -27.90
N GLU A 313 -31.74 0.41 -28.42
CA GLU A 313 -31.25 1.78 -28.66
C GLU A 313 -31.23 2.68 -27.40
N ALA A 314 -31.34 2.10 -26.19
CA ALA A 314 -31.30 2.86 -24.94
C ALA A 314 -29.89 3.40 -24.64
N SER A 315 -29.81 4.59 -24.04
CA SER A 315 -28.54 5.25 -23.76
C SER A 315 -28.42 5.70 -22.29
N ILE A 316 -27.19 5.68 -21.78
CA ILE A 316 -26.79 6.40 -20.57
C ILE A 316 -25.56 7.23 -20.92
N ASP A 317 -25.59 8.52 -20.64
CA ASP A 317 -24.45 9.43 -20.79
C ASP A 317 -24.13 10.14 -19.47
N ILE A 318 -22.85 10.15 -19.09
CA ILE A 318 -22.35 10.87 -17.92
C ILE A 318 -21.25 11.80 -18.40
N SER A 319 -21.51 13.10 -18.50
CA SER A 319 -20.63 14.02 -19.22
C SER A 319 -19.56 14.70 -18.36
N THR A 320 -19.90 15.15 -17.15
CA THR A 320 -18.96 15.90 -16.29
C THR A 320 -19.19 15.65 -14.80
N VAL A 321 -18.17 15.12 -14.11
CA VAL A 321 -18.18 14.98 -12.64
C VAL A 321 -16.80 15.37 -12.11
N VAL A 322 -16.74 16.44 -11.30
CA VAL A 322 -15.47 16.97 -10.79
C VAL A 322 -15.55 17.33 -9.31
N ALA A 323 -14.64 16.85 -8.47
CA ALA A 323 -14.70 17.18 -7.04
C ALA A 323 -14.34 18.64 -6.75
N VAL A 324 -13.33 19.22 -7.42
CA VAL A 324 -12.99 20.65 -7.30
C VAL A 324 -12.62 21.27 -8.65
N VAL A 325 -13.23 22.41 -9.00
CA VAL A 325 -12.92 23.18 -10.21
C VAL A 325 -12.45 24.59 -9.83
N PHE A 326 -11.35 25.04 -10.43
CA PHE A 326 -10.81 26.40 -10.31
C PHE A 326 -10.76 27.09 -11.68
N ASN A 327 -11.42 28.22 -11.85
CA ASN A 327 -11.24 29.07 -13.04
C ASN A 327 -10.02 30.00 -12.92
N GLY A 328 -9.59 30.30 -11.69
CA GLY A 328 -8.31 30.94 -11.39
C GLY A 328 -7.99 30.78 -9.91
N SER A 329 -6.72 30.61 -9.56
CA SER A 329 -6.33 30.46 -8.16
C SER A 329 -4.93 31.01 -7.85
N GLY A 330 -4.80 31.58 -6.67
CA GLY A 330 -3.53 31.89 -6.05
C GLY A 330 -2.90 30.61 -5.46
N SER A 331 -3.03 30.42 -4.15
CA SER A 331 -2.39 29.30 -3.45
C SER A 331 -3.35 28.16 -3.10
N VAL A 332 -3.02 26.94 -3.52
CA VAL A 332 -3.81 25.72 -3.24
C VAL A 332 -2.99 24.76 -2.38
N THR A 333 -3.50 24.42 -1.20
CA THR A 333 -2.92 23.39 -0.32
C THR A 333 -3.95 22.31 0.00
N ASN A 334 -3.69 21.09 -0.44
CA ASN A 334 -4.49 19.91 -0.08
C ASN A 334 -3.73 19.00 0.90
N ARG A 335 -4.29 18.76 2.07
CA ARG A 335 -3.85 17.76 3.06
C ARG A 335 -4.91 16.69 3.33
N GLY A 336 -6.12 16.90 2.82
CA GLY A 336 -7.28 16.03 3.00
C GLY A 336 -7.50 15.09 1.82
N ASN A 337 -8.77 14.74 1.59
CA ASN A 337 -9.19 13.90 0.48
C ASN A 337 -10.02 14.71 -0.52
N ILE A 338 -9.70 14.60 -1.80
CA ILE A 338 -10.52 15.06 -2.91
C ILE A 338 -10.83 13.83 -3.76
N LEU A 339 -12.11 13.46 -3.82
CA LEU A 339 -12.54 12.16 -4.34
C LEU A 339 -13.66 12.32 -5.36
N THR A 340 -13.45 11.80 -6.57
CA THR A 340 -14.48 11.70 -7.59
C THR A 340 -14.84 10.24 -7.83
N ARG A 341 -16.13 9.92 -7.83
CA ARG A 341 -16.62 8.55 -7.98
C ARG A 341 -17.76 8.45 -8.97
N VAL A 342 -17.56 7.69 -10.04
CA VAL A 342 -18.61 7.39 -11.02
C VAL A 342 -18.88 5.90 -11.07
N ALA A 343 -20.15 5.52 -11.07
CA ALA A 343 -20.57 4.14 -11.21
C ALA A 343 -21.75 4.02 -12.21
N VAL A 344 -21.57 3.28 -13.30
CA VAL A 344 -22.61 3.06 -14.30
C VAL A 344 -22.74 1.56 -14.65
N GLY A 345 -23.96 1.13 -14.95
CA GLY A 345 -24.27 -0.26 -15.30
C GLY A 345 -23.86 -0.67 -16.72
N ASP A 346 -24.45 -1.77 -17.18
CA ASP A 346 -24.16 -2.39 -18.48
C ASP A 346 -24.95 -1.74 -19.63
N ALA A 347 -24.34 -1.70 -20.82
CA ALA A 347 -25.04 -1.56 -22.11
C ALA A 347 -25.45 -2.95 -22.62
N SER A 348 -26.64 -3.42 -22.21
CA SER A 348 -27.11 -4.80 -22.43
C SER A 348 -28.22 -4.95 -23.47
N GLY A 349 -28.82 -3.83 -23.89
CA GLY A 349 -29.81 -3.78 -24.96
C GLY A 349 -29.19 -3.96 -26.35
N VAL A 350 -30.04 -4.21 -27.35
CA VAL A 350 -29.60 -4.19 -28.75
C VAL A 350 -29.30 -2.74 -29.14
N ASP A 351 -28.10 -2.47 -29.67
CA ASP A 351 -27.64 -1.13 -30.05
C ASP A 351 -27.71 -0.09 -28.91
N SER A 352 -27.75 -0.54 -27.65
CA SER A 352 -27.68 0.34 -26.47
C SER A 352 -26.26 0.84 -26.23
N SER A 353 -26.11 1.98 -25.56
CA SER A 353 -24.80 2.57 -25.24
C SER A 353 -24.70 3.10 -23.82
N VAL A 354 -23.50 2.99 -23.23
CA VAL A 354 -23.13 3.66 -22.00
C VAL A 354 -21.88 4.50 -22.28
N SER A 355 -21.93 5.80 -21.97
CA SER A 355 -20.83 6.75 -22.15
C SER A 355 -20.52 7.43 -20.83
N VAL A 356 -19.22 7.59 -20.53
CA VAL A 356 -18.72 8.36 -19.40
C VAL A 356 -17.57 9.22 -19.91
N ASP A 357 -17.73 10.53 -19.79
CA ASP A 357 -16.77 11.54 -20.26
C ASP A 357 -16.41 12.52 -19.12
N THR A 358 -15.31 13.25 -19.29
CA THR A 358 -14.83 14.34 -18.41
C THR A 358 -15.01 14.11 -16.90
N ILE A 359 -14.27 13.15 -16.34
CA ILE A 359 -14.30 12.84 -14.91
C ILE A 359 -12.99 13.29 -14.26
N GLY A 360 -13.06 14.24 -13.32
CA GLY A 360 -11.89 14.91 -12.73
C GLY A 360 -11.87 14.88 -11.21
N GLY A 361 -10.69 14.78 -10.59
CA GLY A 361 -10.56 15.03 -9.14
C GLY A 361 -10.47 16.53 -8.87
N VAL A 362 -9.38 17.13 -9.36
CA VAL A 362 -9.15 18.58 -9.35
C VAL A 362 -8.92 19.05 -10.78
N VAL A 363 -9.62 20.10 -11.20
CA VAL A 363 -9.45 20.72 -12.52
C VAL A 363 -9.14 22.21 -12.36
N PHE A 364 -8.03 22.64 -12.95
CA PHE A 364 -7.69 24.06 -13.11
C PHE A 364 -8.00 24.46 -14.55
N MET A 365 -8.92 25.39 -14.77
CA MET A 365 -9.26 25.93 -16.09
C MET A 365 -8.50 27.22 -16.45
N GLY A 366 -7.70 27.74 -15.51
CA GLY A 366 -6.86 28.92 -15.70
C GLY A 366 -5.60 28.86 -14.83
N ASP A 367 -5.02 30.02 -14.53
CA ASP A 367 -3.77 30.13 -13.78
C ASP A 367 -3.93 29.59 -12.33
N ALA A 368 -2.91 28.88 -11.87
CA ALA A 368 -2.75 28.36 -10.52
C ALA A 368 -1.33 28.68 -10.01
N ASP A 369 -1.19 29.77 -9.25
CA ASP A 369 0.13 30.29 -8.85
C ASP A 369 0.98 29.25 -8.11
N SER A 370 0.39 28.51 -7.16
CA SER A 370 1.09 27.45 -6.44
C SER A 370 0.14 26.40 -5.91
N VAL A 371 0.32 25.15 -6.34
CA VAL A 371 -0.48 23.99 -5.91
C VAL A 371 0.41 23.02 -5.15
N VAL A 372 0.07 22.72 -3.90
CA VAL A 372 0.79 21.76 -3.07
C VAL A 372 -0.15 20.68 -2.53
N ASN A 373 0.05 19.44 -2.98
CA ASN A 373 -0.71 18.29 -2.52
C ASN A 373 0.10 17.43 -1.53
N TYR A 374 -0.36 17.31 -0.29
CA TYR A 374 0.10 16.33 0.71
C TYR A 374 -0.91 15.20 0.91
N GLY A 375 -2.16 15.40 0.48
CA GLY A 375 -3.29 14.51 0.70
C GLY A 375 -3.52 13.55 -0.46
N ASN A 376 -4.79 13.16 -0.64
CA ASN A 376 -5.23 12.30 -1.73
C ASN A 376 -6.07 13.10 -2.72
N ILE A 377 -5.74 12.99 -4.00
CA ILE A 377 -6.59 13.37 -5.12
C ILE A 377 -6.84 12.09 -5.91
N THR A 378 -8.08 11.63 -5.95
CA THR A 378 -8.40 10.33 -6.56
C THR A 378 -9.68 10.37 -7.35
N THR A 379 -9.61 9.84 -8.57
CA THR A 379 -10.76 9.63 -9.44
C THR A 379 -10.97 8.13 -9.62
N ALA A 380 -12.19 7.66 -9.38
CA ALA A 380 -12.55 6.26 -9.55
C ALA A 380 -13.80 6.14 -10.44
N VAL A 381 -13.69 5.35 -11.51
CA VAL A 381 -14.80 5.07 -12.43
C VAL A 381 -15.00 3.57 -12.50
N SER A 382 -16.23 3.12 -12.24
CA SER A 382 -16.67 1.75 -12.44
C SER A 382 -17.79 1.73 -13.48
N ALA A 383 -17.54 1.12 -14.63
CA ALA A 383 -18.53 0.99 -15.69
C ALA A 383 -18.80 -0.48 -16.02
N GLY A 384 -20.03 -0.79 -16.43
CA GLY A 384 -20.41 -2.12 -16.88
C GLY A 384 -19.78 -2.50 -18.23
N SER A 385 -20.38 -3.50 -18.85
CA SER A 385 -20.00 -4.02 -20.17
C SER A 385 -20.54 -3.13 -21.28
N GLY A 386 -19.82 -3.06 -22.41
CA GLY A 386 -20.19 -2.25 -23.57
C GLY A 386 -20.14 -0.73 -23.34
N SER A 387 -19.39 -0.29 -22.33
CA SER A 387 -19.26 1.13 -21.98
C SER A 387 -18.10 1.79 -22.73
N ARG A 388 -18.22 3.09 -23.00
CA ARG A 388 -17.15 3.95 -23.49
C ARG A 388 -16.74 4.92 -22.40
N LEU A 389 -15.45 4.97 -22.07
CA LEU A 389 -14.89 5.90 -21.10
C LEU A 389 -13.87 6.81 -21.79
N SER A 390 -13.99 8.11 -21.58
CA SER A 390 -13.02 9.10 -22.05
C SER A 390 -12.76 10.23 -21.04
N HIS A 391 -11.60 10.89 -21.18
CA HIS A 391 -11.19 12.07 -20.42
C HIS A 391 -11.33 11.91 -18.90
N VAL A 392 -10.74 10.85 -18.35
CA VAL A 392 -10.75 10.60 -16.90
C VAL A 392 -9.38 10.94 -16.31
N SER A 393 -9.35 11.85 -15.34
CA SER A 393 -8.12 12.26 -14.65
C SER A 393 -8.32 12.49 -13.15
N ALA A 394 -7.27 12.35 -12.36
CA ALA A 394 -7.29 12.79 -10.96
C ALA A 394 -6.96 14.28 -10.85
N LEU A 395 -6.00 14.75 -11.63
CA LEU A 395 -5.59 16.14 -11.67
C LEU A 395 -5.49 16.61 -13.12
N THR A 396 -6.19 17.69 -13.46
CA THR A 396 -6.05 18.38 -14.75
C THR A 396 -5.65 19.83 -14.54
N SER A 397 -4.68 20.30 -15.30
CA SER A 397 -4.44 21.73 -15.53
C SER A 397 -4.70 22.03 -17.00
N CYS A 398 -5.52 23.04 -17.26
CA CYS A 398 -5.92 23.50 -18.59
C CYS A 398 -5.55 24.98 -18.75
N TYR A 399 -4.91 25.33 -19.88
CA TYR A 399 -4.81 26.70 -20.40
C TYR A 399 -4.33 27.78 -19.42
N GLY A 400 -3.25 27.51 -18.66
CA GLY A 400 -2.74 28.45 -17.67
C GLY A 400 -1.35 28.13 -17.15
N TYR A 401 -0.81 29.07 -16.37
CA TYR A 401 0.38 28.84 -15.57
C TYR A 401 0.05 27.92 -14.40
N ALA A 402 0.81 26.86 -14.17
CA ALA A 402 0.64 26.01 -13.00
C ALA A 402 1.99 25.54 -12.43
N ASP A 403 2.23 25.86 -11.15
CA ASP A 403 3.33 25.29 -10.37
C ASP A 403 2.79 24.27 -9.36
N ILE A 404 2.85 22.99 -9.74
CA ILE A 404 2.27 21.89 -8.99
C ILE A 404 3.38 21.10 -8.29
N THR A 405 3.27 20.94 -6.98
CA THR A 405 4.12 20.08 -6.16
C THR A 405 3.29 19.00 -5.46
N ASN A 406 3.57 17.74 -5.75
CA ASN A 406 2.93 16.58 -5.12
C ASN A 406 3.86 15.89 -4.11
N TYR A 407 3.43 15.79 -2.86
CA TYR A 407 3.99 14.93 -1.81
C TYR A 407 3.06 13.77 -1.42
N GLY A 408 1.78 13.87 -1.79
CA GLY A 408 0.74 12.91 -1.47
C GLY A 408 0.48 11.91 -2.60
N ASN A 409 -0.78 11.53 -2.75
CA ASN A 409 -1.23 10.61 -3.79
C ASN A 409 -2.10 11.35 -4.82
N ILE A 410 -1.80 11.14 -6.09
CA ILE A 410 -2.65 11.52 -7.23
C ILE A 410 -2.90 10.27 -8.04
N GLY A 411 -4.15 9.87 -8.26
CA GLY A 411 -4.35 8.69 -9.09
C GLY A 411 -5.76 8.38 -9.54
N THR A 412 -5.80 7.61 -10.62
CA THR A 412 -7.01 7.26 -11.34
C THR A 412 -7.20 5.75 -11.32
N GLN A 413 -8.42 5.31 -11.00
CA GLN A 413 -8.80 3.91 -10.93
C GLN A 413 -9.99 3.65 -11.86
N ILE A 414 -9.79 2.78 -12.83
CA ILE A 414 -10.80 2.41 -13.80
C ILE A 414 -11.09 0.91 -13.66
N THR A 415 -12.36 0.58 -13.50
CA THR A 415 -12.86 -0.79 -13.60
C THR A 415 -13.94 -0.83 -14.67
N VAL A 416 -13.73 -1.61 -15.73
CA VAL A 416 -14.72 -1.75 -16.82
C VAL A 416 -15.09 -3.20 -17.10
N GLY A 417 -16.35 -3.39 -17.48
CA GLY A 417 -16.88 -4.68 -17.93
C GLY A 417 -16.36 -5.10 -19.31
N ALA A 418 -16.90 -6.20 -19.82
CA ALA A 418 -16.50 -6.76 -21.10
C ALA A 418 -16.91 -5.88 -22.28
N ASP A 419 -16.20 -5.98 -23.41
CA ASP A 419 -16.51 -5.26 -24.65
C ASP A 419 -16.54 -3.71 -24.51
N SER A 420 -15.98 -3.16 -23.44
CA SER A 420 -15.85 -1.72 -23.20
C SER A 420 -14.64 -1.11 -23.92
N TYR A 421 -14.65 0.22 -24.12
CA TYR A 421 -13.55 0.97 -24.73
C TYR A 421 -13.08 2.08 -23.77
N VAL A 422 -11.80 2.10 -23.46
CA VAL A 422 -11.19 3.08 -22.54
C VAL A 422 -10.18 3.91 -23.31
N ASP A 423 -10.30 5.23 -23.22
CA ASP A 423 -9.52 6.17 -24.01
C ASP A 423 -9.24 7.43 -23.20
N HIS A 424 -8.13 8.13 -23.44
CA HIS A 424 -7.83 9.41 -22.78
C HIS A 424 -7.95 9.34 -21.24
N VAL A 425 -7.28 8.36 -20.61
CA VAL A 425 -7.30 8.15 -19.15
C VAL A 425 -5.94 8.40 -18.53
N TYR A 426 -5.88 9.29 -17.55
CA TYR A 426 -4.62 9.73 -16.98
C TYR A 426 -4.68 9.83 -15.46
N ALA A 427 -3.55 9.83 -14.78
CA ALA A 427 -3.52 10.29 -13.38
C ALA A 427 -3.37 11.82 -13.34
N VAL A 428 -2.45 12.37 -14.14
CA VAL A 428 -2.21 13.81 -14.31
C VAL A 428 -2.35 14.18 -15.77
N HIS A 429 -3.12 15.23 -16.06
CA HIS A 429 -3.28 15.81 -17.39
C HIS A 429 -2.85 17.28 -17.37
N LEU A 430 -1.89 17.65 -18.22
CA LEU A 430 -1.42 19.02 -18.43
C LEU A 430 -1.77 19.40 -19.87
N TRP A 431 -2.72 20.31 -20.06
CA TRP A 431 -3.27 20.65 -21.36
C TRP A 431 -3.21 22.15 -21.62
N GLY A 432 -2.47 22.60 -22.64
CA GLY A 432 -2.27 24.03 -22.86
C GLY A 432 -1.58 24.76 -21.70
N SER A 433 -0.90 24.00 -20.82
CA SER A 433 -0.32 24.50 -19.58
C SER A 433 1.13 24.95 -19.78
N TYR A 434 1.57 25.89 -18.95
CA TYR A 434 2.98 26.26 -18.82
C TYR A 434 3.37 26.35 -17.34
N GLY A 435 4.64 26.09 -16.99
CA GLY A 435 5.09 26.09 -15.59
C GLY A 435 5.81 24.81 -15.19
N SER A 436 5.57 24.30 -13.98
CA SER A 436 6.28 23.15 -13.44
C SER A 436 5.40 22.11 -12.74
N PHE A 437 5.74 20.83 -12.92
CA PHE A 437 5.17 19.71 -12.17
C PHE A 437 6.28 18.96 -11.43
N THR A 438 6.27 19.02 -10.11
CA THR A 438 7.22 18.34 -9.23
C THR A 438 6.52 17.25 -8.42
N ASN A 439 6.90 15.99 -8.60
CA ASN A 439 6.35 14.85 -7.86
C ASN A 439 7.38 14.19 -6.94
N TYR A 440 7.16 14.30 -5.62
CA TYR A 440 7.85 13.53 -4.58
C TYR A 440 6.99 12.37 -4.04
N GLY A 441 5.68 12.40 -4.29
CA GLY A 441 4.73 11.41 -3.80
C GLY A 441 4.48 10.26 -4.77
N ASN A 442 3.28 9.69 -4.70
CA ASN A 442 2.84 8.65 -5.62
C ASN A 442 1.88 9.23 -6.66
N VAL A 443 2.15 8.92 -7.92
CA VAL A 443 1.18 9.02 -9.01
C VAL A 443 0.80 7.59 -9.38
N PHE A 444 -0.49 7.30 -9.57
CA PHE A 444 -0.89 5.95 -10.00
C PHE A 444 -2.04 5.94 -11.00
N LEU A 445 -1.96 5.01 -11.95
CA LEU A 445 -3.03 4.72 -12.88
C LEU A 445 -3.28 3.21 -12.84
N TYR A 446 -4.49 2.84 -12.44
CA TYR A 446 -4.96 1.47 -12.36
C TYR A 446 -6.10 1.26 -13.34
N VAL A 447 -5.90 0.41 -14.34
CA VAL A 447 -6.94 0.05 -15.32
C VAL A 447 -7.14 -1.45 -15.29
N ASP A 448 -8.21 -1.88 -14.61
CA ASP A 448 -8.60 -3.29 -14.45
C ASP A 448 -9.81 -3.62 -15.32
N PRO A 449 -9.65 -4.52 -16.30
CA PRO A 449 -10.83 -4.99 -16.99
C PRO A 449 -10.83 -6.46 -17.40
N THR A 450 -12.03 -6.83 -17.82
CA THR A 450 -12.26 -8.00 -18.66
C THR A 450 -12.20 -7.59 -20.14
N SER A 451 -11.02 -7.68 -20.79
CA SER A 451 -10.80 -7.59 -22.25
C SER A 451 -11.02 -6.24 -23.00
N ALA A 452 -11.16 -5.12 -22.31
CA ALA A 452 -11.32 -3.80 -22.97
C ALA A 452 -10.02 -3.32 -23.67
N PRO A 453 -10.05 -2.84 -24.93
CA PRO A 453 -8.97 -2.01 -25.45
C PRO A 453 -8.79 -0.74 -24.61
N VAL A 454 -7.53 -0.41 -24.32
CA VAL A 454 -7.11 0.83 -23.66
C VAL A 454 -6.18 1.58 -24.61
N ASP A 455 -6.57 2.80 -24.95
CA ASP A 455 -5.78 3.74 -25.74
C ASP A 455 -5.55 5.05 -24.98
N HIS A 456 -4.53 5.82 -25.38
CA HIS A 456 -4.15 7.11 -24.79
C HIS A 456 -4.21 7.14 -23.25
N ALA A 457 -3.51 6.21 -22.60
CA ALA A 457 -3.50 6.10 -21.14
C ALA A 457 -2.12 6.42 -20.56
N ALA A 458 -2.05 7.23 -19.51
CA ALA A 458 -0.76 7.62 -18.94
C ALA A 458 -0.76 7.97 -17.46
N GLY A 459 0.39 7.79 -16.79
CA GLY A 459 0.62 8.39 -15.49
C GLY A 459 0.57 9.92 -15.57
N ILE A 460 1.34 10.48 -16.51
CA ILE A 460 1.33 11.90 -16.85
C ILE A 460 1.08 12.04 -18.35
N TYR A 461 0.06 12.80 -18.72
CA TYR A 461 -0.25 13.16 -20.10
C TYR A 461 -0.05 14.67 -20.29
N VAL A 462 0.70 15.05 -21.31
CA VAL A 462 1.04 16.44 -21.62
C VAL A 462 0.63 16.75 -23.05
N GLU A 463 -0.26 17.71 -23.24
CA GLU A 463 -0.81 18.10 -24.54
C GLU A 463 -0.75 19.61 -24.73
N ASP A 464 -0.36 20.09 -25.91
CA ASP A 464 -0.29 21.52 -26.26
C ASP A 464 0.46 22.39 -25.22
N SER A 465 1.43 21.84 -24.50
CA SER A 465 1.98 22.45 -23.28
C SER A 465 3.50 22.70 -23.34
N GLU A 466 3.99 23.66 -22.54
CA GLU A 466 5.42 23.93 -22.32
C GLU A 466 5.75 23.83 -20.81
N VAL A 467 6.19 22.66 -20.35
CA VAL A 467 6.28 22.36 -18.90
C VAL A 467 7.64 21.80 -18.49
N THR A 468 8.05 22.16 -17.27
CA THR A 468 9.20 21.55 -16.60
C THR A 468 8.74 20.45 -15.64
N ILE A 469 9.27 19.24 -15.77
CA ILE A 469 8.87 18.09 -14.94
C ILE A 469 10.05 17.62 -14.09
N SER A 470 9.85 17.54 -12.77
CA SER A 470 10.73 16.84 -11.84
C SER A 470 9.96 15.71 -11.16
N ASN A 471 10.38 14.47 -11.31
CA ASN A 471 9.69 13.32 -10.74
C ASN A 471 10.66 12.43 -9.96
N PRO A 472 11.11 12.82 -8.75
CA PRO A 472 11.79 11.91 -7.84
C PRO A 472 10.88 10.89 -7.15
N GLY A 473 9.56 11.03 -7.27
CA GLY A 473 8.57 10.10 -6.74
C GLY A 473 8.27 8.92 -7.68
N ILE A 474 7.26 8.14 -7.33
CA ILE A 474 6.89 6.90 -8.04
C ILE A 474 5.67 7.16 -8.92
N ILE A 475 5.71 6.69 -10.17
CA ILE A 475 4.55 6.60 -11.06
C ILE A 475 4.22 5.11 -11.27
N ARG A 476 3.24 4.59 -10.54
CA ARG A 476 2.81 3.18 -10.65
C ARG A 476 1.70 3.02 -11.67
N LEU A 477 1.95 2.17 -12.66
CA LEU A 477 0.97 1.82 -13.68
C LEU A 477 0.56 0.37 -13.48
N TYR A 478 -0.70 0.06 -13.73
CA TYR A 478 -1.19 -1.30 -13.66
C TYR A 478 -2.25 -1.54 -14.72
N SER A 479 -2.13 -2.67 -15.43
CA SER A 479 -3.24 -3.25 -16.17
C SER A 479 -3.10 -4.75 -16.32
N ASP A 480 -4.21 -5.48 -16.30
CA ASP A 480 -4.22 -6.90 -16.66
C ASP A 480 -4.54 -7.14 -18.16
N ILE A 481 -4.66 -6.07 -18.96
CA ILE A 481 -4.94 -6.14 -20.39
C ILE A 481 -3.67 -6.47 -21.17
N SER A 482 -3.76 -7.49 -22.02
CA SER A 482 -2.74 -7.73 -23.03
C SER A 482 -2.65 -6.57 -24.02
N ASP A 483 -1.45 -6.02 -24.20
CA ASP A 483 -1.14 -4.95 -25.16
C ASP A 483 -1.74 -3.57 -24.84
N ALA A 484 -2.15 -3.30 -23.58
CA ALA A 484 -2.64 -1.98 -23.16
C ALA A 484 -1.63 -0.87 -23.52
N ASN A 485 -2.11 0.21 -24.16
CA ASN A 485 -1.27 1.35 -24.52
C ASN A 485 -1.17 2.35 -23.36
N ILE A 486 -0.56 1.91 -22.27
CA ILE A 486 -0.38 2.72 -21.05
C ILE A 486 1.09 3.14 -20.92
N ARG A 487 1.33 4.43 -20.67
CA ARG A 487 2.66 5.05 -20.61
C ARG A 487 2.90 5.70 -19.26
N THR A 488 4.16 5.86 -18.86
CA THR A 488 4.53 6.68 -17.69
C THR A 488 4.36 8.16 -18.02
N LEU A 489 4.86 8.56 -19.19
CA LEU A 489 4.73 9.88 -19.76
C LEU A 489 4.27 9.76 -21.21
N TRP A 490 3.18 10.44 -21.53
CA TRP A 490 2.71 10.64 -22.90
C TRP A 490 2.72 12.12 -23.20
N MET A 491 3.28 12.49 -24.35
CA MET A 491 3.42 13.87 -24.78
C MET A 491 2.86 14.03 -26.18
N LYS A 492 2.11 15.10 -26.41
CA LYS A 492 1.54 15.44 -27.71
C LYS A 492 1.60 16.95 -27.96
N ASP A 493 2.09 17.36 -29.12
CA ASP A 493 2.21 18.76 -29.53
C ASP A 493 2.85 19.67 -28.46
N SER A 494 3.82 19.13 -27.69
CA SER A 494 4.31 19.74 -26.45
C SER A 494 5.83 19.87 -26.38
N TYR A 495 6.31 20.78 -25.52
CA TYR A 495 7.72 20.92 -25.14
C TYR A 495 7.88 20.61 -23.65
N VAL A 496 8.53 19.50 -23.32
CA VAL A 496 8.76 19.10 -21.92
C VAL A 496 10.26 19.13 -21.61
N THR A 497 10.61 19.81 -20.52
CA THR A 497 11.98 19.79 -19.98
C THR A 497 12.02 19.01 -18.68
N PHE A 498 12.88 18.01 -18.58
CA PHE A 498 13.13 17.36 -17.29
C PHE A 498 13.99 18.23 -16.37
N GLN A 499 13.74 18.13 -15.07
CA GLN A 499 14.52 18.82 -14.04
C GLN A 499 14.91 17.86 -12.93
N ASP A 500 16.21 17.83 -12.63
CA ASP A 500 16.86 17.03 -11.59
C ASP A 500 16.73 15.51 -11.75
N LYS A 501 15.52 14.95 -11.63
CA LYS A 501 15.26 13.51 -11.63
C LYS A 501 13.94 13.15 -12.30
N PHE A 502 13.89 11.99 -12.94
CA PHE A 502 12.65 11.40 -13.46
C PHE A 502 12.58 9.91 -13.11
N GLY A 503 11.55 9.50 -12.37
CA GLY A 503 11.35 8.13 -11.90
C GLY A 503 10.49 7.29 -12.85
N ILE A 504 10.93 6.08 -13.14
CA ILE A 504 10.19 5.08 -13.92
C ILE A 504 10.16 3.77 -13.15
N VAL A 505 8.99 3.12 -13.12
CA VAL A 505 8.79 1.81 -12.53
C VAL A 505 8.86 0.74 -13.63
N PHE A 506 9.77 -0.22 -13.48
CA PHE A 506 9.95 -1.33 -14.41
C PHE A 506 9.33 -2.61 -13.85
N GLY A 507 8.73 -3.43 -14.72
CA GLY A 507 8.04 -4.64 -14.26
C GLY A 507 6.65 -4.38 -13.69
N CYS A 508 6.00 -3.28 -14.10
CA CYS A 508 4.58 -3.06 -13.84
C CYS A 508 3.73 -4.17 -14.52
N PRO A 509 2.78 -4.79 -13.82
CA PRO A 509 1.91 -5.82 -14.40
C PRO A 509 1.17 -5.34 -15.66
N GLY A 510 1.22 -6.18 -16.70
CA GLY A 510 0.63 -5.99 -18.04
C GLY A 510 1.12 -4.78 -18.84
N ILE A 511 2.08 -4.01 -18.33
CA ILE A 511 2.69 -2.89 -19.06
C ILE A 511 3.84 -3.40 -19.91
N THR A 512 3.67 -3.34 -21.23
CA THR A 512 4.67 -3.85 -22.20
C THR A 512 5.24 -2.78 -23.12
N LYS A 513 4.64 -1.59 -23.09
CA LYS A 513 4.99 -0.45 -23.93
C LYS A 513 6.16 0.33 -23.34
N ARG A 514 6.88 1.08 -24.19
CA ARG A 514 7.95 1.97 -23.71
C ARG A 514 7.34 3.07 -22.81
N PRO A 515 7.93 3.39 -21.65
CA PRO A 515 7.32 4.27 -20.66
C PRO A 515 7.16 5.73 -21.10
N ILE A 516 7.99 6.21 -22.04
CA ILE A 516 7.91 7.58 -22.58
C ILE A 516 7.50 7.50 -24.04
N TYR A 517 6.42 8.19 -24.41
CA TYR A 517 5.92 8.25 -25.78
C TYR A 517 5.72 9.70 -26.22
N LEU A 518 6.27 10.04 -27.39
CA LEU A 518 6.10 11.33 -28.06
C LEU A 518 5.19 11.11 -29.27
N ASP A 519 4.10 11.86 -29.32
CA ASP A 519 2.99 11.69 -30.25
C ASP A 519 2.76 12.95 -31.09
N ASP A 520 3.10 12.87 -32.38
CA ASP A 520 2.81 13.81 -33.46
C ASP A 520 3.33 15.29 -33.31
N LEU A 521 3.33 15.98 -34.46
CA LEU A 521 3.56 17.41 -34.78
C LEU A 521 4.68 18.20 -34.05
N GLY A 522 5.84 17.60 -33.80
CA GLY A 522 7.02 18.35 -33.34
C GLY A 522 7.11 18.47 -31.83
N THR A 523 6.55 17.47 -31.15
CA THR A 523 6.76 17.22 -29.74
C THR A 523 8.26 17.13 -29.44
N THR A 524 8.71 17.86 -28.42
CA THR A 524 10.12 17.91 -28.00
C THR A 524 10.25 17.53 -26.53
N LEU A 525 11.12 16.57 -26.24
CA LEU A 525 11.53 16.21 -24.89
C LEU A 525 13.00 16.59 -24.67
N ASP A 526 13.23 17.58 -23.81
CA ASP A 526 14.57 17.96 -23.35
C ASP A 526 14.89 17.23 -22.04
N LEU A 527 15.86 16.31 -22.09
CA LEU A 527 16.30 15.54 -20.92
C LEU A 527 17.09 16.40 -19.92
N ASN A 528 17.69 17.50 -20.37
CA ASN A 528 18.33 18.56 -19.57
C ASN A 528 19.22 18.02 -18.42
N GLY A 529 20.02 16.99 -18.71
CA GLY A 529 20.92 16.38 -17.72
C GLY A 529 20.22 15.79 -16.49
N ALA A 530 18.92 15.48 -16.54
CA ALA A 530 18.24 14.85 -15.42
C ALA A 530 18.78 13.44 -15.15
N SER A 531 18.70 12.98 -13.91
CA SER A 531 19.00 11.59 -13.55
C SER A 531 17.75 10.72 -13.66
N LEU A 532 17.86 9.57 -14.31
CA LEU A 532 16.81 8.55 -14.31
C LEU A 532 16.83 7.81 -12.96
N ILE A 533 15.69 7.73 -12.27
CA ILE A 533 15.52 6.81 -11.15
C ILE A 533 14.79 5.57 -11.66
N ALA A 534 15.41 4.41 -11.50
CA ALA A 534 14.82 3.14 -11.89
C ALA A 534 14.27 2.45 -10.65
N TYR A 535 12.94 2.38 -10.56
CA TYR A 535 12.22 1.56 -9.59
C TYR A 535 11.88 0.21 -10.22
N ALA A 536 11.76 -0.84 -9.42
CA ALA A 536 11.27 -2.13 -9.88
C ALA A 536 9.97 -2.50 -9.18
N ASP A 537 9.15 -3.26 -9.90
CA ASP A 537 7.87 -3.80 -9.44
C ASP A 537 7.87 -5.32 -9.66
N ARG A 538 6.82 -5.99 -9.20
CA ARG A 538 6.76 -7.44 -9.02
C ARG A 538 6.92 -8.27 -10.30
N ASP A 539 6.64 -7.72 -11.49
CA ASP A 539 6.84 -8.42 -12.77
C ASP A 539 8.16 -8.02 -13.47
N LEU A 540 9.14 -7.55 -12.68
CA LEU A 540 10.49 -7.29 -13.18
C LEU A 540 11.06 -8.55 -13.85
N ARG A 541 11.73 -8.34 -14.98
CA ARG A 541 12.58 -9.32 -15.66
C ARG A 541 14.03 -8.86 -15.64
N ILE A 542 14.90 -9.75 -15.17
CA ILE A 542 16.34 -9.57 -15.11
C ILE A 542 16.96 -9.88 -16.48
N ASN A 543 18.12 -9.29 -16.77
CA ASN A 543 18.86 -9.46 -18.01
C ASN A 543 18.05 -9.13 -19.28
N HIS A 544 16.98 -8.35 -19.12
CA HIS A 544 16.08 -7.90 -20.17
C HIS A 544 16.24 -6.38 -20.37
N PRO A 545 16.53 -5.90 -21.59
CA PRO A 545 16.61 -4.46 -21.85
C PRO A 545 15.21 -3.84 -21.92
N TYR A 546 14.97 -2.83 -21.07
CA TYR A 546 13.77 -2.00 -21.08
C TYR A 546 14.06 -0.70 -21.82
N TYR A 547 13.56 -0.60 -23.05
CA TYR A 547 13.68 0.61 -23.85
C TYR A 547 12.72 1.69 -23.36
N LEU A 548 13.20 2.92 -23.23
CA LEU A 548 12.50 3.98 -22.50
C LEU A 548 11.62 4.85 -23.39
N ILE A 549 12.13 5.24 -24.56
CA ILE A 549 11.54 6.30 -25.40
C ILE A 549 11.02 5.72 -26.71
N GLU A 550 9.79 6.05 -27.05
CA GLU A 550 9.15 5.75 -28.33
C GLU A 550 8.76 7.06 -29.02
N LEU A 551 9.11 7.20 -30.29
CA LEU A 551 8.78 8.36 -31.12
C LEU A 551 7.73 7.92 -32.14
N SER A 552 6.65 8.70 -32.27
CA SER A 552 5.63 8.45 -33.29
C SER A 552 6.17 8.69 -34.71
N ASP A 553 6.92 9.79 -34.90
CA ASP A 553 7.60 10.15 -36.14
C ASP A 553 9.01 10.68 -35.85
N PRO A 554 10.05 9.85 -36.01
CA PRO A 554 11.46 10.25 -35.82
C PRO A 554 11.96 11.37 -36.75
N GLU A 555 11.22 11.75 -37.80
CA GLU A 555 11.58 12.90 -38.65
C GLU A 555 11.14 14.24 -38.05
N VAL A 556 10.22 14.23 -37.07
CA VAL A 556 9.56 15.42 -36.53
C VAL A 556 9.74 15.51 -35.00
N ASP A 557 9.54 14.42 -34.29
CA ASP A 557 9.69 14.34 -32.83
C ASP A 557 11.17 14.42 -32.43
N THR A 558 11.48 15.23 -31.42
CA THR A 558 12.87 15.52 -31.04
C THR A 558 13.12 15.19 -29.57
N VAL A 559 14.25 14.53 -29.30
CA VAL A 559 14.80 14.39 -27.95
C VAL A 559 16.10 15.19 -27.88
N GLU A 560 16.20 16.09 -26.92
CA GLU A 560 17.38 16.92 -26.70
C GLU A 560 18.14 16.47 -25.44
N ASP A 561 19.46 16.62 -25.45
CA ASP A 561 20.36 16.26 -24.36
C ASP A 561 20.32 14.76 -23.97
N VAL A 562 20.92 14.40 -22.83
CA VAL A 562 21.02 13.04 -22.30
C VAL A 562 20.69 12.97 -20.82
N PHE A 563 20.35 11.77 -20.33
CA PHE A 563 20.33 11.51 -18.89
C PHE A 563 21.77 11.54 -18.31
N ASP A 564 22.01 12.34 -17.26
CA ASP A 564 23.33 12.45 -16.61
C ASP A 564 23.70 11.21 -15.80
N GLY A 565 22.69 10.52 -15.26
CA GLY A 565 22.88 9.45 -14.29
C GLY A 565 21.73 8.46 -14.24
N LEU A 566 22.01 7.31 -13.64
CA LEU A 566 21.04 6.28 -13.30
C LEU A 566 21.12 6.04 -11.79
N ILE A 567 19.98 6.13 -11.11
CA ILE A 567 19.84 5.96 -9.67
C ILE A 567 18.98 4.73 -9.44
N ASP A 568 19.42 3.87 -8.53
CA ASP A 568 18.62 2.74 -8.05
C ASP A 568 17.55 3.25 -7.09
N GLY A 569 16.28 2.97 -7.42
CA GLY A 569 15.12 3.32 -6.61
C GLY A 569 14.61 2.17 -5.74
N THR A 570 15.22 0.98 -5.82
CA THR A 570 14.78 -0.22 -5.08
C THR A 570 15.44 -0.32 -3.71
N LYS A 571 14.88 -1.16 -2.83
CA LYS A 571 15.51 -1.49 -1.54
C LYS A 571 16.25 -2.82 -1.54
N ASN A 572 15.88 -3.73 -2.43
CA ASN A 572 16.50 -5.05 -2.49
C ASN A 572 17.93 -4.94 -3.04
N PRO A 573 18.97 -5.21 -2.23
CA PRO A 573 20.37 -5.06 -2.65
C PRO A 573 20.81 -6.11 -3.67
N ASP A 574 20.06 -7.21 -3.83
CA ASP A 574 20.38 -8.30 -4.75
C ASP A 574 20.08 -7.93 -6.20
N ILE A 575 19.27 -6.89 -6.43
CA ILE A 575 18.98 -6.38 -7.76
C ILE A 575 19.59 -5.00 -7.94
N SER A 576 20.08 -4.71 -9.15
CA SER A 576 20.56 -3.37 -9.47
C SER A 576 20.31 -3.01 -10.93
N PRO A 577 19.94 -1.74 -11.22
CA PRO A 577 19.77 -1.26 -12.57
C PRO A 577 21.11 -0.80 -13.14
N SER A 578 21.30 -1.03 -14.44
CA SER A 578 22.42 -0.50 -15.20
C SER A 578 21.95 -0.06 -16.58
N TRP A 579 22.70 0.83 -17.22
CA TRP A 579 22.39 1.21 -18.59
C TRP A 579 22.67 0.08 -19.58
N TYR A 580 21.77 -0.14 -20.53
CA TYR A 580 21.97 -1.03 -21.66
C TYR A 580 22.57 -0.26 -22.85
N GLY A 581 23.78 -0.61 -23.26
CA GLY A 581 24.47 0.05 -24.37
C GLY A 581 24.96 1.48 -24.04
N PRO A 582 25.44 2.24 -25.05
CA PRO A 582 25.99 3.59 -24.84
C PRO A 582 24.96 4.73 -24.99
N ALA A 583 23.76 4.48 -25.53
CA ALA A 583 22.75 5.49 -25.82
C ALA A 583 22.12 6.05 -24.54
N ARG A 584 22.02 7.38 -24.43
CA ARG A 584 21.51 8.08 -23.24
C ARG A 584 20.48 9.19 -23.53
N GLY A 585 20.15 9.43 -24.79
CA GLY A 585 19.27 10.52 -25.21
C GLY A 585 19.46 10.85 -26.68
N GLU A 586 19.64 12.13 -26.98
CA GLU A 586 19.64 12.80 -28.30
C GLU A 586 20.26 12.01 -29.46
N ASP A 587 21.46 11.42 -29.30
CA ASP A 587 22.15 10.73 -30.39
C ASP A 587 21.42 9.47 -30.90
N ALA A 588 20.65 8.80 -30.03
CA ALA A 588 19.93 7.55 -30.33
C ALA A 588 18.79 7.32 -29.30
N PRO A 589 17.74 8.15 -29.32
CA PRO A 589 16.71 8.16 -28.27
C PRO A 589 15.95 6.83 -28.15
N GLU A 590 15.65 6.19 -29.28
CA GLU A 590 14.96 4.89 -29.30
C GLU A 590 15.81 3.72 -28.76
N ASP A 591 17.14 3.90 -28.66
CA ASP A 591 18.08 2.91 -28.13
C ASP A 591 18.38 3.11 -26.63
N VAL A 592 17.81 4.15 -26.00
CA VAL A 592 17.97 4.40 -24.56
C VAL A 592 17.24 3.30 -23.78
N ALA A 593 17.98 2.53 -23.01
CA ALA A 593 17.44 1.39 -22.28
C ALA A 593 18.16 1.13 -20.95
N VAL A 594 17.42 0.57 -20.00
CA VAL A 594 17.91 0.07 -18.70
C VAL A 594 17.86 -1.45 -18.70
N ILE A 595 18.83 -2.10 -18.06
CA ILE A 595 18.86 -3.54 -17.80
C ILE A 595 19.07 -3.77 -16.32
N TRP A 596 18.24 -4.63 -15.74
CA TRP A 596 18.35 -5.06 -14.36
C TRP A 596 19.21 -6.31 -14.27
N LYS A 597 20.01 -6.40 -13.21
CA LYS A 597 20.84 -7.56 -12.88
C LYS A 597 20.45 -8.09 -11.51
N TYR A 598 20.60 -9.39 -11.36
CA TYR A 598 20.61 -10.07 -10.08
C TYR A 598 22.07 -10.39 -9.76
N ASP A 599 22.58 -9.88 -8.65
CA ASP A 599 23.98 -10.03 -8.22
C ASP A 599 24.01 -10.02 -6.67
N PRO A 600 23.37 -11.03 -6.04
CA PRO A 600 23.27 -11.11 -4.59
C PRO A 600 24.67 -11.17 -3.97
N LYS A 601 24.87 -10.40 -2.88
CA LYS A 601 26.16 -10.36 -2.16
C LYS A 601 26.20 -11.28 -0.96
N HIS A 602 25.03 -11.59 -0.40
CA HIS A 602 24.88 -12.41 0.79
C HIS A 602 23.80 -13.46 0.57
N SER A 603 23.88 -14.56 1.31
CA SER A 603 22.91 -15.64 1.26
C SER A 603 22.51 -16.06 2.67
N THR A 604 21.25 -15.80 3.03
CA THR A 604 20.71 -16.25 4.33
C THR A 604 20.71 -17.77 4.47
N ALA A 605 20.62 -18.51 3.35
CA ALA A 605 20.75 -19.96 3.31
C ALA A 605 22.14 -20.44 3.77
N ASP A 606 23.21 -19.78 3.31
CA ASP A 606 24.59 -20.11 3.67
C ASP A 606 24.85 -19.89 5.14
N LEU A 607 24.41 -18.73 5.63
CA LEU A 607 24.56 -18.33 7.02
C LEU A 607 23.75 -19.25 7.96
N SER A 608 22.55 -19.69 7.55
CA SER A 608 21.77 -20.72 8.25
C SER A 608 22.54 -22.03 8.41
N ILE A 609 23.18 -22.51 7.34
CA ILE A 609 23.98 -23.75 7.37
C ILE A 609 25.20 -23.56 8.29
N HIS A 610 25.87 -22.41 8.21
CA HIS A 610 27.00 -22.07 9.07
C HIS A 610 26.62 -22.15 10.56
N ALA A 611 25.51 -21.51 10.94
CA ALA A 611 25.01 -21.48 12.31
C ALA A 611 24.82 -22.91 12.87
N SER A 612 24.19 -23.78 12.08
CA SER A 612 23.97 -25.18 12.47
C SER A 612 25.29 -25.95 12.70
N GLY A 613 26.30 -25.70 11.86
CA GLY A 613 27.64 -26.29 11.96
C GLY A 613 28.39 -25.83 13.21
N VAL A 614 28.36 -24.52 13.52
CA VAL A 614 28.94 -23.94 14.74
C VAL A 614 28.33 -24.60 15.98
N VAL A 615 27.02 -24.74 16.01
CA VAL A 615 26.27 -25.37 17.11
C VAL A 615 26.66 -26.84 17.27
N ALA A 616 26.71 -27.58 16.16
CA ALA A 616 27.15 -28.97 16.14
C ALA A 616 28.58 -29.13 16.69
N ARG A 617 29.52 -28.26 16.29
CA ARG A 617 30.89 -28.23 16.82
C ARG A 617 30.92 -27.94 18.33
N ASN A 618 30.09 -27.01 18.81
CA ASN A 618 30.02 -26.72 20.24
C ASN A 618 29.54 -27.95 21.05
N VAL A 619 28.48 -28.61 20.59
CA VAL A 619 27.98 -29.86 21.19
C VAL A 619 29.06 -30.95 21.21
N LEU A 620 29.79 -31.14 20.10
CA LEU A 620 30.92 -32.07 20.03
C LEU A 620 32.02 -31.71 21.05
N GLY A 621 32.29 -30.42 21.22
CA GLY A 621 33.25 -29.88 22.19
C GLY A 621 32.85 -30.13 23.65
N VAL A 622 31.56 -30.00 23.99
CA VAL A 622 31.02 -30.32 25.33
C VAL A 622 31.15 -31.83 25.61
N VAL A 623 30.80 -32.69 24.65
CA VAL A 623 30.97 -34.14 24.78
C VAL A 623 32.46 -34.48 24.94
N THR A 624 33.34 -33.92 24.11
CA THR A 624 34.79 -34.13 24.24
C THR A 624 35.34 -33.66 25.60
N SER A 625 34.75 -32.63 26.20
CA SER A 625 35.09 -32.17 27.55
C SER A 625 34.64 -33.18 28.63
N HIS A 626 33.44 -33.77 28.50
CA HIS A 626 33.00 -34.88 29.34
C HIS A 626 34.02 -36.03 29.34
N LEU A 627 34.51 -36.40 28.16
CA LEU A 627 35.52 -37.43 27.98
C LEU A 627 36.81 -37.12 28.70
N MET A 628 37.27 -35.86 28.64
CA MET A 628 38.45 -35.45 29.40
C MET A 628 38.24 -35.64 30.91
N TYR A 629 37.09 -35.25 31.47
CA TYR A 629 36.80 -35.49 32.88
C TYR A 629 36.77 -36.96 33.29
N ASP A 630 36.40 -37.88 32.39
CA ASP A 630 36.45 -39.32 32.68
C ASP A 630 37.84 -39.92 32.50
N LYS A 631 38.65 -39.45 31.53
CA LYS A 631 40.10 -39.79 31.41
C LYS A 631 40.85 -39.59 32.72
N LEU A 632 40.49 -38.53 33.45
CA LEU A 632 41.17 -38.07 34.66
C LEU A 632 40.91 -38.95 35.90
N GLN A 633 39.93 -39.86 35.85
CA GLN A 633 39.77 -40.88 36.89
C GLN A 633 40.78 -42.03 36.73
N TRP A 634 41.28 -42.27 35.51
CA TRP A 634 42.07 -43.46 35.18
C TRP A 634 43.53 -43.41 35.65
N TRP A 635 44.12 -42.22 35.77
CA TRP A 635 45.51 -42.06 36.22
C TRP A 635 45.72 -42.13 37.73
N VAL A 636 44.65 -42.23 38.53
CA VAL A 636 44.75 -42.20 40.01
C VAL A 636 44.07 -43.39 40.69
N SER A 637 43.09 -44.03 40.06
CA SER A 637 42.40 -45.17 40.67
C SER A 637 43.07 -46.50 40.32
N GLU A 638 44.08 -46.90 41.09
CA GLU A 638 44.39 -48.33 41.27
C GLU A 638 43.43 -49.01 42.27
N ASN A 639 42.60 -48.25 43.00
CA ASN A 639 41.74 -48.80 44.07
C ASN A 639 40.40 -48.10 44.34
N ASP A 640 39.99 -47.06 43.62
CA ASP A 640 38.67 -46.45 43.85
C ASP A 640 37.58 -47.23 43.09
N ARG A 641 36.57 -47.69 43.85
CA ARG A 641 35.47 -48.54 43.39
C ARG A 641 34.13 -47.79 43.37
N PRO A 642 33.89 -46.93 42.37
CA PRO A 642 32.58 -46.33 42.13
C PRO A 642 31.61 -47.31 41.44
N VAL A 643 30.37 -47.38 41.93
CA VAL A 643 29.21 -47.97 41.23
C VAL A 643 28.19 -46.84 41.06
N LYS A 644 28.00 -46.32 39.84
CA LYS A 644 26.96 -45.33 39.57
C LYS A 644 25.60 -46.02 39.37
N VAL A 645 24.54 -45.46 39.95
CA VAL A 645 23.15 -45.85 39.70
C VAL A 645 22.35 -44.60 39.35
N ALA A 646 22.02 -44.47 38.07
CA ALA A 646 20.67 -44.11 37.66
C ALA A 646 20.20 -45.29 36.80
N ASP A 647 19.59 -46.25 37.50
CA ASP A 647 18.75 -47.31 36.95
C ASP A 647 17.36 -46.69 36.82
N SER A 648 16.94 -46.44 35.58
CA SER A 648 15.54 -46.20 35.24
C SER A 648 14.92 -47.48 34.70
N GLY A 649 14.63 -48.42 35.61
CA GLY A 649 13.45 -49.27 35.51
C GLY A 649 13.56 -50.47 34.56
N GLN A 650 13.34 -51.63 35.18
CA GLN A 650 12.84 -52.84 34.54
C GLN A 650 11.85 -52.58 33.38
N ILE A 651 12.11 -53.18 32.22
CA ILE A 651 11.04 -53.86 31.47
C ILE A 651 11.36 -55.36 31.48
N ALA A 652 10.43 -56.09 32.07
CA ALA A 652 10.48 -57.52 32.35
C ALA A 652 10.15 -58.38 31.13
N SER A 653 10.75 -59.57 31.06
CA SER A 653 9.96 -60.81 30.95
C SER A 653 10.68 -61.90 31.77
N GLU A 654 10.31 -62.00 33.05
CA GLU A 654 9.45 -63.06 33.63
C GLU A 654 10.23 -64.29 34.13
N ALA A 655 10.68 -64.25 35.39
CA ALA A 655 10.41 -65.26 36.43
C ALA A 655 11.36 -65.13 37.64
N GLY A 656 10.80 -64.72 38.79
CA GLY A 656 11.27 -65.18 40.11
C GLY A 656 11.88 -64.12 41.04
N PRO A 657 11.39 -64.01 42.30
CA PRO A 657 12.01 -63.20 43.34
C PRO A 657 13.21 -63.96 43.92
N GLY A 658 14.39 -63.35 43.89
CA GLY A 658 15.62 -63.96 44.41
C GLY A 658 16.61 -62.91 44.88
N LEU A 659 16.65 -62.70 46.20
CA LEU A 659 17.82 -62.21 46.92
C LEU A 659 19.09 -62.88 46.36
N GLY A 660 19.98 -62.09 45.76
CA GLY A 660 21.22 -62.56 45.18
C GLY A 660 22.29 -61.48 45.26
N THR A 661 23.11 -61.56 46.31
CA THR A 661 24.39 -60.86 46.44
C THR A 661 25.20 -60.89 45.16
N LEU A 662 25.53 -59.73 44.58
CA LEU A 662 26.60 -59.59 43.61
C LEU A 662 27.74 -58.76 44.20
N THR A 663 28.71 -59.53 44.65
CA THR A 663 30.09 -59.19 45.01
C THR A 663 30.81 -58.39 43.92
N GLY A 664 31.73 -57.51 44.35
CA GLY A 664 32.39 -56.47 43.57
C GLY A 664 32.95 -56.85 42.19
N LYS A 665 32.63 -56.00 41.21
CA LYS A 665 33.30 -55.91 39.90
C LYS A 665 33.40 -54.43 39.49
N GLU A 666 34.52 -54.13 38.83
CA GLU A 666 34.97 -52.83 38.30
C GLU A 666 33.91 -52.10 37.46
N TYR A 667 33.98 -50.77 37.44
CA TYR A 667 33.17 -49.89 36.58
C TYR A 667 33.32 -50.30 35.11
N LYS A 668 32.22 -50.76 34.49
CA LYS A 668 32.18 -51.16 33.09
C LYS A 668 31.30 -50.28 32.21
N THR A 669 30.28 -49.60 32.75
CA THR A 669 29.30 -48.83 31.97
C THR A 669 28.84 -47.56 32.70
N GLY A 670 28.59 -46.49 31.96
CA GLY A 670 28.08 -45.21 32.44
C GLY A 670 27.04 -44.63 31.51
N ALA A 671 26.21 -43.73 32.04
CA ALA A 671 25.26 -42.91 31.28
C ALA A 671 25.40 -41.44 31.69
N PHE A 672 25.16 -40.52 30.76
CA PHE A 672 25.17 -39.08 31.03
C PHE A 672 24.02 -38.37 30.31
N VAL A 673 23.67 -37.20 30.84
CA VAL A 673 22.77 -36.22 30.21
C VAL A 673 23.40 -34.84 30.40
N TYR A 674 23.45 -34.06 29.33
CA TYR A 674 24.01 -32.71 29.26
C TYR A 674 22.98 -31.78 28.64
N PRO A 675 22.29 -30.94 29.42
CA PRO A 675 21.65 -29.76 28.85
C PRO A 675 22.73 -28.84 28.28
N VAL A 676 22.46 -28.26 27.12
CA VAL A 676 23.35 -27.33 26.42
C VAL A 676 22.57 -26.05 26.17
N TYR A 677 23.23 -24.92 26.42
CA TYR A 677 22.82 -23.61 25.95
C TYR A 677 24.02 -23.06 25.17
N THR A 678 23.77 -22.48 24.01
CA THR A 678 24.79 -21.85 23.18
C THR A 678 24.25 -20.53 22.66
N ASP A 679 25.11 -19.53 22.70
CA ASP A 679 24.87 -18.18 22.21
C ASP A 679 25.87 -18.00 21.08
N VAL A 680 25.44 -17.52 19.92
CA VAL A 680 26.33 -17.19 18.80
C VAL A 680 26.09 -15.73 18.47
N GLU A 681 27.17 -14.95 18.54
CA GLU A 681 27.22 -13.55 18.10
C GLU A 681 28.09 -13.53 16.84
N ALA A 682 27.51 -13.33 15.67
CA ALA A 682 28.21 -13.32 14.38
C ALA A 682 27.87 -12.04 13.59
N ASP A 683 28.04 -10.89 14.24
CA ASP A 683 27.78 -9.55 13.68
C ASP A 683 28.48 -9.34 12.31
N ASP A 684 29.72 -9.80 12.16
CA ASP A 684 30.50 -9.65 10.92
C ASP A 684 29.96 -10.55 9.78
N LEU A 685 29.21 -11.61 10.12
CA LEU A 685 28.49 -12.48 9.18
C LEU A 685 26.98 -12.14 9.11
N GLY A 686 26.51 -11.12 9.83
CA GLY A 686 25.13 -10.65 9.77
C GLY A 686 24.08 -11.49 10.51
N TYR A 687 24.45 -12.36 11.47
CA TYR A 687 23.45 -13.15 12.22
C TYR A 687 23.79 -13.38 13.70
N ASP A 688 22.75 -13.61 14.51
CA ASP A 688 22.85 -14.12 15.88
C ASP A 688 22.03 -15.40 16.04
N ALA A 689 22.45 -16.29 16.94
CA ALA A 689 21.69 -17.51 17.22
C ALA A 689 21.64 -17.86 18.71
N HIS A 690 20.47 -18.29 19.16
CA HIS A 690 20.27 -18.84 20.50
C HIS A 690 19.88 -20.31 20.42
N VAL A 691 20.63 -21.16 21.12
CA VAL A 691 20.41 -22.60 21.08
C VAL A 691 20.15 -23.16 22.45
N ILE A 692 19.11 -24.00 22.54
CA ILE A 692 18.83 -24.81 23.72
C ILE A 692 18.65 -26.27 23.31
N GLY A 693 19.29 -27.16 24.05
CA GLY A 693 19.20 -28.58 23.75
C GLY A 693 19.67 -29.48 24.86
N PHE A 694 19.70 -30.77 24.58
CA PHE A 694 20.38 -31.72 25.45
C PHE A 694 20.98 -32.89 24.69
N THR A 695 22.09 -33.39 25.21
CA THR A 695 22.76 -34.61 24.73
C THR A 695 22.75 -35.67 25.82
N LEU A 696 22.39 -36.90 25.47
CA LEU A 696 22.53 -38.06 26.33
C LEU A 696 23.48 -39.07 25.72
N GLY A 697 24.15 -39.86 26.55
CA GLY A 697 25.06 -40.88 26.04
C GLY A 697 25.29 -42.03 26.99
N LEU A 698 25.79 -43.11 26.41
CA LEU A 698 26.16 -44.35 27.07
C LEU A 698 27.63 -44.65 26.78
N GLU A 699 28.38 -44.93 27.83
CA GLU A 699 29.78 -45.30 27.73
C GLU A 699 30.04 -46.68 28.31
N ARG A 700 31.06 -47.35 27.76
CA ARG A 700 31.53 -48.63 28.23
C ARG A 700 33.05 -48.67 28.25
N ARG A 701 33.59 -49.08 29.40
CA ARG A 701 35.00 -49.42 29.54
C ARG A 701 35.27 -50.77 28.89
N ILE A 702 36.09 -50.76 27.84
CA ILE A 702 36.46 -51.97 27.09
C ILE A 702 37.72 -52.60 27.68
N THR A 703 38.70 -51.77 28.06
CA THR A 703 39.94 -52.19 28.73
C THR A 703 40.28 -51.24 29.87
N ASN A 704 41.34 -51.56 30.62
CA ASN A 704 41.82 -50.64 31.65
C ASN A 704 42.31 -49.29 31.09
N ALA A 705 42.62 -49.24 29.80
CA ALA A 705 43.16 -48.08 29.08
C ALA A 705 42.16 -47.47 28.07
N MET A 706 41.00 -48.09 27.81
CA MET A 706 40.11 -47.71 26.72
C MET A 706 38.63 -47.67 27.11
N THR A 707 37.97 -46.57 26.74
CA THR A 707 36.52 -46.37 26.87
C THR A 707 35.94 -46.04 25.50
N LEU A 708 34.81 -46.67 25.19
CA LEU A 708 34.04 -46.44 23.97
C LEU A 708 32.63 -46.02 24.39
N GLY A 709 32.03 -45.05 23.70
CA GLY A 709 30.65 -44.68 23.94
C GLY A 709 29.93 -44.19 22.70
N ILE A 710 28.63 -44.09 22.85
CA ILE A 710 27.70 -43.53 21.87
C ILE A 710 26.90 -42.42 22.55
N PHE A 711 26.50 -41.42 21.79
CA PHE A 711 25.67 -40.32 22.29
C PHE A 711 24.72 -39.85 21.21
N GLY A 712 23.68 -39.14 21.61
CA GLY A 712 22.78 -38.43 20.72
C GLY A 712 21.96 -37.43 21.48
N GLY A 713 21.30 -36.53 20.76
CA GLY A 713 20.56 -35.45 21.36
C GLY A 713 19.71 -34.71 20.36
N ILE A 714 19.02 -33.69 20.89
CA ILE A 714 18.20 -32.76 20.12
C ILE A 714 18.51 -31.36 20.67
N SER A 715 18.67 -30.41 19.76
CA SER A 715 18.79 -28.98 20.07
C SER A 715 17.85 -28.20 19.17
N LYS A 716 17.26 -27.13 19.68
CA LYS A 716 16.58 -26.10 18.88
C LYS A 716 17.47 -24.88 18.83
N ALA A 717 17.71 -24.33 17.65
CA ALA A 717 18.37 -23.05 17.45
C ALA A 717 17.39 -22.08 16.81
N ASP A 718 17.30 -20.87 17.35
CA ASP A 718 16.57 -19.76 16.74
C ASP A 718 17.65 -18.82 16.16
N VAL A 719 17.75 -18.75 14.83
CA VAL A 719 18.73 -17.93 14.09
C VAL A 719 18.05 -16.66 13.60
N ASN A 720 18.59 -15.49 13.93
CA ASN A 720 18.07 -14.19 13.50
C ASN A 720 19.10 -13.48 12.64
N PHE A 721 18.71 -13.06 11.44
CA PHE A 721 19.56 -12.28 10.55
C PHE A 721 19.39 -10.79 10.88
N ASN A 722 20.51 -10.15 11.22
CA ASN A 722 20.54 -8.80 11.80
C ASN A 722 21.17 -7.76 10.86
N ASP A 723 21.53 -8.15 9.63
CA ASP A 723 22.04 -7.19 8.64
C ASP A 723 20.97 -6.14 8.29
N ASP A 724 21.41 -4.90 8.07
CA ASP A 724 20.56 -3.73 7.83
C ASP A 724 19.62 -3.98 6.63
N ASP A 725 20.09 -4.74 5.64
CA ASP A 725 19.37 -5.03 4.40
C ASP A 725 18.43 -6.25 4.50
N PHE A 726 18.60 -7.12 5.52
CA PHE A 726 17.83 -8.37 5.66
C PHE A 726 17.15 -8.51 7.04
N SER A 727 16.94 -7.39 7.74
CA SER A 727 16.33 -7.40 9.05
C SER A 727 14.91 -8.01 9.07
N GLY A 728 14.69 -8.91 10.02
CA GLY A 728 13.41 -9.62 10.20
C GLY A 728 13.24 -10.89 9.37
N ILE A 729 14.36 -11.50 8.96
CA ILE A 729 14.44 -12.89 8.49
C ILE A 729 14.87 -13.76 9.68
N ASP A 730 14.25 -14.91 9.84
CA ASP A 730 14.55 -15.91 10.87
C ASP A 730 14.54 -17.34 10.33
N ASP A 731 15.32 -18.20 10.98
CA ASP A 731 15.36 -19.64 10.70
C ASP A 731 15.32 -20.42 12.03
N GLU A 732 14.21 -21.12 12.25
CA GLU A 732 14.09 -22.05 13.36
C GLU A 732 14.65 -23.42 12.98
N GLN A 733 15.72 -23.83 13.66
CA GLN A 733 16.44 -25.06 13.35
C GLN A 733 16.25 -26.14 14.43
N ASP A 734 15.72 -27.29 14.04
CA ASP A 734 15.68 -28.50 14.85
C ASP A 734 16.87 -29.42 14.50
N ILE A 735 17.88 -29.46 15.39
CA ILE A 735 19.14 -30.19 15.19
C ILE A 735 19.07 -31.55 15.91
N TYR A 736 19.16 -32.62 15.14
CA TYR A 736 19.22 -34.01 15.61
C TYR A 736 20.62 -34.57 15.40
N HIS A 737 21.30 -34.98 16.48
CA HIS A 737 22.66 -35.51 16.38
C HIS A 737 22.84 -36.88 17.00
N MET A 738 23.77 -37.65 16.42
CA MET A 738 24.22 -38.93 16.96
C MET A 738 25.70 -39.13 16.69
N GLY A 739 26.43 -39.63 17.69
CA GLY A 739 27.87 -39.77 17.59
C GLY A 739 28.45 -40.93 18.37
N VAL A 740 29.74 -41.12 18.14
CA VAL A 740 30.58 -42.11 18.82
C VAL A 740 31.81 -41.42 19.39
N PHE A 741 32.32 -41.96 20.47
CA PHE A 741 33.60 -41.52 21.00
C PHE A 741 34.42 -42.67 21.52
N THR A 742 35.74 -42.52 21.44
CA THR A 742 36.68 -43.39 22.11
C THR A 742 37.80 -42.60 22.76
N ASN A 743 38.23 -43.08 23.91
CA ASN A 743 39.37 -42.55 24.61
C ASN A 743 40.33 -43.68 24.94
N TYR A 744 41.60 -43.44 24.68
CA TYR A 744 42.68 -44.36 25.00
C TYR A 744 43.74 -43.63 25.84
N ALA A 745 44.13 -44.21 26.97
CA ALA A 745 45.16 -43.66 27.84
C ALA A 745 46.16 -44.77 28.25
N CYS A 746 47.43 -44.57 27.92
CA CYS A 746 48.50 -45.53 28.19
C CYS A 746 49.70 -44.82 28.82
N GLY A 747 49.85 -44.96 30.14
CA GLY A 747 50.82 -44.17 30.90
C GLY A 747 50.49 -42.67 30.79
N PRO A 748 51.47 -41.79 30.53
CA PRO A 748 51.24 -40.35 30.42
C PRO A 748 50.62 -39.92 29.07
N TRP A 749 50.52 -40.84 28.10
CA TRP A 749 49.98 -40.54 26.77
C TRP A 749 48.47 -40.78 26.74
N TYR A 750 47.78 -39.94 25.98
CA TYR A 750 46.37 -40.15 25.67
C TYR A 750 46.03 -39.85 24.22
N LEU A 751 44.93 -40.44 23.78
CA LEU A 751 44.28 -40.23 22.49
C LEU A 751 42.76 -40.13 22.73
N ALA A 752 42.12 -39.11 22.19
CA ALA A 752 40.66 -38.96 22.11
C ALA A 752 40.26 -38.96 20.64
N PHE A 753 39.19 -39.68 20.33
CA PHE A 753 38.48 -39.55 19.07
C PHE A 753 37.00 -39.35 19.37
N THR A 754 36.39 -38.36 18.74
CA THR A 754 34.96 -38.09 18.79
C THR A 754 34.49 -37.86 17.36
N ALA A 755 33.35 -38.44 16.98
CA ALA A 755 32.70 -38.16 15.72
C ALA A 755 31.18 -38.09 15.90
N MET A 756 30.52 -37.19 15.21
CA MET A 756 29.09 -36.90 15.31
C MET A 756 28.53 -36.60 13.94
N GLY A 757 27.50 -37.34 13.52
CA GLY A 757 26.64 -36.93 12.42
C GLY A 757 25.45 -36.15 12.97
N TYR A 758 24.99 -35.17 12.21
CA TYR A 758 23.80 -34.39 12.53
C TYR A 758 22.92 -34.19 11.30
N ALA A 759 21.62 -34.01 11.55
CA ALA A 759 20.61 -33.62 10.58
C ALA A 759 19.83 -32.46 11.17
N VAL A 760 19.57 -31.45 10.37
CA VAL A 760 18.90 -30.21 10.77
C VAL A 760 17.66 -30.08 9.92
N GLN A 761 16.53 -29.85 10.56
CA GLN A 761 15.31 -29.38 9.90
C GLN A 761 15.27 -27.86 10.07
N HIS A 762 15.14 -27.16 8.95
CA HIS A 762 15.02 -25.71 8.88
C HIS A 762 13.57 -25.34 8.59
N ASP A 763 13.07 -24.34 9.32
CA ASP A 763 11.78 -23.67 9.11
C ASP A 763 12.10 -22.18 8.93
N TYR A 764 12.32 -21.80 7.68
CA TYR A 764 12.80 -20.48 7.26
C TYR A 764 11.62 -19.55 6.98
N GLU A 765 11.71 -18.33 7.50
CA GLU A 765 10.78 -17.24 7.24
C GLU A 765 11.56 -15.95 6.89
N GLY A 766 11.25 -15.34 5.74
CA GLY A 766 12.03 -14.24 5.20
C GLY A 766 11.25 -13.27 4.32
N LYS A 767 11.99 -12.44 3.57
CA LYS A 767 11.43 -11.45 2.64
C LYS A 767 12.14 -11.43 1.30
N THR A 768 11.35 -11.23 0.24
CA THR A 768 11.80 -11.10 -1.15
C THR A 768 11.07 -9.96 -1.85
N GLY A 769 11.24 -9.83 -3.17
CA GLY A 769 10.65 -8.76 -3.98
C GLY A 769 11.57 -7.53 -4.13
N PRO A 770 11.22 -6.58 -5.02
CA PRO A 770 12.05 -5.40 -5.29
C PRO A 770 12.28 -4.48 -4.07
N ASP A 771 11.29 -4.42 -3.18
CA ASP A 771 11.29 -3.53 -2.00
C ASP A 771 11.39 -4.30 -0.67
N LEU A 772 11.69 -5.61 -0.72
CA LEU A 772 11.75 -6.52 0.42
C LEU A 772 10.45 -6.50 1.25
N ASP A 773 9.31 -6.50 0.57
CA ASP A 773 7.97 -6.42 1.15
C ASP A 773 7.15 -7.71 1.00
N MET A 774 7.59 -8.65 0.16
CA MET A 774 6.93 -9.94 -0.05
C MET A 774 7.41 -10.93 1.00
N HIS A 775 6.48 -11.59 1.69
CA HIS A 775 6.81 -12.68 2.61
C HIS A 775 7.28 -13.91 1.84
N GLU A 776 8.29 -14.63 2.35
CA GLU A 776 8.71 -15.92 1.81
C GLU A 776 9.00 -16.95 2.91
N THR A 777 8.76 -18.23 2.63
CA THR A 777 8.99 -19.32 3.60
C THR A 777 9.65 -20.55 2.94
N ALA A 778 10.35 -21.37 3.72
CA ALA A 778 10.87 -22.65 3.23
C ALA A 778 11.06 -23.70 4.35
N ASP A 779 10.68 -24.94 4.06
CA ASP A 779 10.97 -26.12 4.88
C ASP A 779 12.05 -26.98 4.20
N TYR A 780 13.23 -27.14 4.80
CA TYR A 780 14.30 -27.95 4.20
C TYR A 780 15.17 -28.69 5.22
N TRP A 781 16.05 -29.57 4.73
CA TRP A 781 16.94 -30.38 5.55
C TRP A 781 18.40 -30.18 5.16
N SER A 782 19.26 -30.03 6.16
CA SER A 782 20.70 -30.11 6.01
C SER A 782 21.30 -31.24 6.84
N HIS A 783 22.50 -31.68 6.47
CA HIS A 783 23.20 -32.78 7.11
C HIS A 783 24.67 -32.45 7.29
N GLY A 784 25.30 -32.98 8.33
CA GLY A 784 26.74 -32.84 8.47
C GLY A 784 27.41 -33.90 9.34
N LEU A 785 28.73 -33.85 9.34
CA LEU A 785 29.62 -34.73 10.07
C LEU A 785 30.76 -33.90 10.68
N GLU A 786 30.90 -33.99 11.99
CA GLU A 786 31.95 -33.36 12.75
C GLU A 786 32.80 -34.42 13.45
N SER A 787 34.12 -34.34 13.33
CA SER A 787 35.02 -35.27 14.02
C SER A 787 36.34 -34.65 14.46
N GLU A 788 36.86 -35.15 15.58
CA GLU A 788 38.13 -34.72 16.16
C GLU A 788 38.96 -35.93 16.59
N LEU A 789 40.25 -35.91 16.28
CA LEU A 789 41.26 -36.83 16.81
C LEU A 789 42.37 -36.03 17.50
N VAL A 790 42.43 -36.12 18.82
CA VAL A 790 43.37 -35.34 19.64
C VAL A 790 44.25 -36.24 20.48
N GLY A 791 45.56 -36.09 20.35
CA GLY A 791 46.57 -36.79 21.14
C GLY A 791 47.36 -35.84 22.04
N GLY A 792 47.78 -36.30 23.21
CA GLY A 792 48.58 -35.47 24.10
C GLY A 792 49.36 -36.24 25.16
N TYR A 793 50.14 -35.49 25.93
CA TYR A 793 50.98 -36.00 27.01
C TYR A 793 50.67 -35.26 28.31
N ALA A 794 50.39 -35.98 29.40
CA ALA A 794 50.16 -35.37 30.70
C ALA A 794 51.44 -35.23 31.53
N PHE A 795 51.72 -33.99 31.93
CA PHE A 795 52.74 -33.63 32.91
C PHE A 795 52.09 -33.40 34.27
N GLY A 796 52.75 -33.83 35.35
CA GLY A 796 52.34 -33.49 36.71
C GLY A 796 52.51 -34.64 37.70
N ASP A 797 51.94 -34.49 38.88
CA ASP A 797 51.89 -35.56 39.88
C ASP A 797 50.74 -36.56 39.63
N HIS A 798 49.92 -36.29 38.61
CA HIS A 798 48.72 -37.00 38.19
C HIS A 798 47.61 -37.12 39.25
N LYS A 799 47.90 -36.80 40.51
CA LYS A 799 47.02 -36.96 41.67
C LYS A 799 46.34 -35.67 42.09
N THR A 800 47.01 -34.53 41.97
CA THR A 800 46.51 -33.23 42.43
C THR A 800 46.53 -32.16 41.35
N TRP A 801 47.40 -32.27 40.36
CA TRP A 801 47.42 -31.36 39.21
C TRP A 801 48.04 -32.00 37.97
N MET A 802 47.61 -31.55 36.80
CA MET A 802 48.19 -31.93 35.51
C MET A 802 48.16 -30.78 34.51
N ILE A 803 49.11 -30.80 33.58
CA ILE A 803 49.11 -29.96 32.38
C ILE A 803 49.29 -30.89 31.18
N MET A 804 48.46 -30.69 30.16
CA MET A 804 48.33 -31.58 29.01
C MET A 804 48.44 -30.74 27.74
N PRO A 805 49.63 -30.55 27.16
CA PRO A 805 49.72 -30.14 25.76
C PRO A 805 49.06 -31.20 24.87
N GLU A 806 48.34 -30.71 23.87
CA GLU A 806 47.57 -31.52 22.95
C GLU A 806 47.79 -31.05 21.51
N VAL A 807 47.82 -32.00 20.58
CA VAL A 807 47.84 -31.78 19.14
C VAL A 807 46.81 -32.71 18.51
N GLY A 808 46.10 -32.23 17.50
CA GLY A 808 45.05 -33.00 16.87
C GLY A 808 44.73 -32.54 15.46
N ILE A 809 43.80 -33.28 14.86
CA ILE A 809 43.17 -32.95 13.59
C ILE A 809 41.66 -33.09 13.74
N GLY A 810 40.92 -32.13 13.20
CA GLY A 810 39.46 -32.16 13.03
C GLY A 810 39.10 -32.35 11.57
N TYR A 811 37.90 -32.84 11.32
CA TYR A 811 37.28 -32.90 9.98
C TYR A 811 35.82 -32.50 10.11
N SER A 812 35.42 -31.55 9.26
CA SER A 812 34.09 -30.98 9.17
C SER A 812 33.55 -31.24 7.76
N TYR A 813 32.30 -31.67 7.67
CA TYR A 813 31.57 -31.87 6.42
C TYR A 813 30.13 -31.44 6.63
N TRP A 814 29.54 -30.77 5.65
CA TRP A 814 28.13 -30.42 5.64
C TRP A 814 27.57 -30.55 4.22
N ARG A 815 26.25 -30.66 4.13
CA ARG A 815 25.52 -30.73 2.88
C ARG A 815 24.10 -30.21 3.06
N VAL A 816 23.63 -29.43 2.10
CA VAL A 816 22.23 -29.06 1.92
C VAL A 816 21.67 -29.67 0.63
N GLY A 817 20.38 -30.00 0.62
CA GLY A 817 19.70 -30.45 -0.60
C GLY A 817 19.25 -29.27 -1.45
N ASP A 818 18.80 -29.53 -2.68
CA ASP A 818 18.05 -28.55 -3.45
C ASP A 818 16.73 -28.20 -2.74
N TYR A 819 16.39 -26.92 -2.69
CA TYR A 819 15.10 -26.47 -2.17
C TYR A 819 14.68 -25.13 -2.79
N LYS A 820 13.42 -24.77 -2.55
CA LYS A 820 12.78 -23.58 -3.10
C LYS A 820 11.97 -22.88 -2.02
N THR A 821 11.97 -21.54 -2.01
CA THR A 821 11.09 -20.74 -1.14
C THR A 821 9.70 -20.56 -1.76
N ASP A 822 8.69 -20.37 -0.92
CA ASP A 822 7.32 -20.03 -1.32
C ASP A 822 7.06 -18.57 -0.92
N ALA A 823 7.03 -17.68 -1.91
CA ALA A 823 6.80 -16.24 -1.72
C ALA A 823 5.32 -15.86 -1.92
N ASP A 824 4.90 -14.74 -1.34
CA ASP A 824 3.56 -14.14 -1.57
C ASP A 824 3.22 -13.99 -3.07
N TYR A 825 4.26 -13.83 -3.90
CA TYR A 825 4.15 -13.84 -5.34
C TYR A 825 5.15 -14.82 -5.96
N SER A 826 4.65 -15.91 -6.54
CA SER A 826 5.45 -17.06 -6.98
C SER A 826 6.52 -16.77 -8.04
N ASN A 827 6.49 -15.60 -8.70
CA ASN A 827 7.57 -15.20 -9.61
C ASN A 827 8.86 -14.83 -8.85
N TRP A 828 8.76 -14.56 -7.55
CA TRP A 828 9.86 -14.20 -6.66
C TRP A 828 10.34 -15.34 -5.77
N ASP A 829 9.81 -16.55 -5.99
CA ASP A 829 10.33 -17.73 -5.32
C ASP A 829 11.81 -17.93 -5.65
N LYS A 830 12.63 -18.11 -4.61
CA LYS A 830 14.07 -18.39 -4.74
C LYS A 830 14.30 -19.89 -4.85
N GLU A 831 15.19 -20.31 -5.74
CA GLU A 831 15.68 -21.68 -5.86
C GLU A 831 17.14 -21.73 -5.41
N TYR A 832 17.46 -22.71 -4.56
CA TYR A 832 18.80 -22.97 -4.04
C TYR A 832 19.25 -24.36 -4.51
N ASP A 833 20.44 -24.44 -5.10
CA ASP A 833 21.02 -25.71 -5.52
C ASP A 833 21.64 -26.48 -4.35
N SER A 834 21.79 -27.79 -4.54
CA SER A 834 22.42 -28.63 -3.54
C SER A 834 23.93 -28.36 -3.44
N GLU A 835 24.41 -28.03 -2.24
CA GLU A 835 25.83 -27.82 -1.97
C GLU A 835 26.38 -28.83 -0.94
N ASP A 836 27.65 -29.23 -1.10
CA ASP A 836 28.41 -29.93 -0.06
C ASP A 836 29.88 -29.50 0.01
N ASP A 837 30.39 -29.26 1.22
CA ASP A 837 31.78 -28.92 1.45
C ASP A 837 32.40 -29.71 2.62
N SER A 838 33.74 -29.85 2.61
CA SER A 838 34.50 -30.35 3.74
C SER A 838 35.93 -29.83 3.84
N TYR A 839 36.35 -29.61 5.07
CA TYR A 839 37.69 -29.16 5.39
C TYR A 839 38.27 -29.89 6.60
N PHE A 840 39.61 -29.85 6.69
CA PHE A 840 40.33 -30.34 7.87
C PHE A 840 40.67 -29.17 8.78
N ARG A 841 40.83 -29.44 10.08
CA ARG A 841 41.30 -28.45 11.06
C ARG A 841 42.53 -28.97 11.76
N SER A 842 43.58 -28.17 11.90
CA SER A 842 44.69 -28.48 12.80
C SER A 842 44.40 -27.95 14.20
N ILE A 843 44.71 -28.73 15.23
CA ILE A 843 44.39 -28.38 16.62
C ILE A 843 45.69 -28.38 17.43
N VAL A 844 45.96 -27.29 18.14
CA VAL A 844 47.04 -27.21 19.14
C VAL A 844 46.48 -26.61 20.42
N GLY A 845 46.69 -27.26 21.55
CA GLY A 845 46.12 -26.77 22.80
C GLY A 845 46.90 -27.11 24.05
N PHE A 846 46.48 -26.50 25.15
CA PHE A 846 46.95 -26.78 26.49
C PHE A 846 45.77 -26.92 27.42
N THR A 847 45.68 -28.05 28.12
CA THR A 847 44.67 -28.28 29.16
C THR A 847 45.35 -28.40 30.53
N GLY A 848 45.00 -27.51 31.45
CA GLY A 848 45.39 -27.54 32.85
C GLY A 848 44.28 -28.13 33.73
N LEU A 849 44.69 -28.86 34.77
CA LEU A 849 43.76 -29.41 35.74
C LEU A 849 44.29 -29.28 37.16
N LYS A 850 43.39 -28.92 38.06
CA LYS A 850 43.60 -28.97 39.51
C LYS A 850 42.53 -29.82 40.18
N ARG A 851 42.96 -30.68 41.12
CA ARG A 851 42.10 -31.57 41.89
C ARG A 851 42.20 -31.30 43.38
N TRP A 852 41.06 -31.31 44.04
CA TRP A 852 40.93 -31.27 45.49
C TRP A 852 40.12 -32.45 46.01
N PHE A 853 40.47 -32.89 47.21
CA PHE A 853 39.78 -33.96 47.93
C PHE A 853 39.22 -33.40 49.23
N ALA A 854 37.93 -33.62 49.47
CA ALA A 854 37.23 -33.25 50.69
C ALA A 854 36.39 -34.44 51.18
N LYS A 855 36.98 -35.28 52.05
CA LYS A 855 36.39 -36.56 52.50
C LYS A 855 36.01 -37.46 51.30
N ASP A 856 34.72 -37.72 51.12
CA ASP A 856 34.15 -38.55 50.05
C ASP A 856 33.72 -37.72 48.82
N THR A 857 34.15 -36.46 48.74
CA THR A 857 33.89 -35.55 47.62
C THR A 857 35.20 -35.20 46.92
N LYS A 858 35.20 -35.33 45.60
CA LYS A 858 36.31 -34.94 44.74
C LYS A 858 35.86 -33.79 43.86
N ILE A 859 36.70 -32.75 43.79
CA ILE A 859 36.45 -31.55 43.00
C ILE A 859 37.58 -31.41 41.98
N ASP A 860 37.25 -31.38 40.70
CA ASP A 860 38.18 -31.16 39.59
C ASP A 860 37.85 -29.82 38.92
N LEU A 861 38.83 -28.92 38.85
CA LEU A 861 38.78 -27.73 38.00
C LEU A 861 39.65 -27.98 36.77
N LEU A 862 39.07 -27.78 35.60
CA LEU A 862 39.73 -27.85 34.31
C LEU A 862 39.73 -26.48 33.67
N ALA A 863 40.83 -26.11 33.03
CA ALA A 863 40.92 -24.97 32.15
C ALA A 863 41.69 -25.38 30.89
N SER A 864 41.25 -25.00 29.70
CA SER A 864 41.98 -25.24 28.46
C SER A 864 41.94 -24.05 27.53
N VAL A 865 43.00 -23.90 26.75
CA VAL A 865 43.03 -23.00 25.58
C VAL A 865 43.48 -23.83 24.39
N ARG A 866 42.73 -23.75 23.29
CA ARG A 866 43.08 -24.33 21.99
C ARG A 866 43.18 -23.24 20.93
N TRP A 867 44.07 -23.48 20.00
CA TRP A 867 44.16 -22.79 18.72
C TRP A 867 43.80 -23.82 17.65
N GLU A 868 42.79 -23.50 16.85
CA GLU A 868 42.35 -24.29 15.70
C GLU A 868 42.55 -23.48 14.43
N GLN A 869 43.00 -24.15 13.38
CA GLN A 869 43.27 -23.55 12.07
C GLN A 869 42.71 -24.47 10.99
N ALA A 870 41.79 -23.96 10.18
CA ALA A 870 41.31 -24.63 8.99
C ALA A 870 42.46 -24.89 8.01
N LEU A 871 42.46 -26.08 7.41
CA LEU A 871 43.43 -26.61 6.48
C LEU A 871 42.70 -26.90 5.16
N GLY A 872 42.49 -25.87 4.37
CA GLY A 872 41.65 -25.91 3.19
C GLY A 872 40.85 -24.61 3.09
N ASP A 873 39.97 -24.58 2.12
CA ASP A 873 38.91 -23.60 2.04
C ASP A 873 37.81 -24.00 3.04
N ASN A 874 37.34 -23.07 3.85
CA ASN A 874 36.22 -23.30 4.77
C ASN A 874 35.12 -22.26 4.57
N ASP A 875 35.17 -21.58 3.44
CA ASP A 875 34.17 -20.64 2.98
C ASP A 875 32.91 -21.44 2.61
N ILE A 876 31.76 -20.77 2.67
CA ILE A 876 30.48 -21.39 2.35
C ILE A 876 29.97 -20.75 1.08
N SER A 877 29.63 -21.56 0.09
CA SER A 877 29.08 -21.06 -1.16
C SER A 877 27.79 -21.76 -1.53
N ILE A 878 26.74 -21.03 -1.90
CA ILE A 878 25.53 -21.62 -2.50
C ILE A 878 25.17 -20.92 -3.79
N THR A 879 24.72 -21.73 -4.75
CA THR A 879 24.11 -21.20 -5.96
C THR A 879 22.63 -20.91 -5.68
N GLN A 880 22.21 -19.68 -5.93
CA GLN A 880 20.81 -19.25 -5.81
C GLN A 880 20.29 -18.58 -7.09
N SER A 881 18.99 -18.66 -7.32
CA SER A 881 18.31 -18.01 -8.44
C SER A 881 16.86 -17.63 -8.11
N ILE A 882 16.28 -16.74 -8.92
CA ILE A 882 14.85 -16.41 -8.95
C ILE A 882 14.36 -16.66 -10.39
N PRO A 883 13.93 -17.89 -10.72
CA PRO A 883 13.61 -18.25 -12.10
C PRO A 883 12.43 -17.47 -12.68
N GLY A 884 11.46 -17.07 -11.85
CA GLY A 884 10.26 -16.36 -12.30
C GLY A 884 10.55 -14.98 -12.90
N ILE A 885 11.61 -14.31 -12.45
CA ILE A 885 12.12 -13.05 -13.03
C ILE A 885 13.28 -13.26 -14.01
N GLY A 886 13.73 -14.49 -14.21
CA GLY A 886 14.81 -14.84 -15.14
C GLY A 886 16.20 -14.39 -14.69
N SER A 887 16.50 -14.45 -13.39
CA SER A 887 17.80 -14.03 -12.85
C SER A 887 18.98 -14.81 -13.45
N GLY A 888 18.80 -16.13 -13.65
CA GLY A 888 19.91 -17.05 -13.81
C GLY A 888 20.47 -17.52 -12.46
N ASP A 889 21.36 -18.51 -12.51
CA ASP A 889 22.03 -19.09 -11.36
C ASP A 889 23.25 -18.21 -10.97
N GLU A 890 23.31 -17.77 -9.72
CA GLU A 890 24.41 -16.97 -9.18
C GLU A 890 25.04 -17.68 -7.97
N ASP A 891 26.36 -17.83 -7.99
CA ASP A 891 27.14 -18.39 -6.89
C ASP A 891 27.45 -17.29 -5.87
N VAL A 892 26.93 -17.42 -4.65
CA VAL A 892 27.25 -16.54 -3.52
C VAL A 892 28.24 -17.28 -2.63
N GLU A 893 29.26 -16.57 -2.14
CA GLU A 893 30.34 -17.12 -1.31
C GLU A 893 30.54 -16.21 -0.10
N GLU A 894 30.57 -16.79 1.09
CA GLU A 894 30.83 -16.13 2.37
C GLU A 894 32.19 -16.61 2.92
N ASP A 895 33.14 -15.68 2.98
CA ASP A 895 34.48 -15.92 3.51
C ASP A 895 34.42 -16.14 5.03
N ILE A 896 34.98 -17.24 5.54
CA ILE A 896 35.03 -17.53 6.99
C ILE A 896 36.48 -17.63 7.44
N GLY A 897 36.83 -16.85 8.46
CA GLY A 897 38.15 -16.80 9.07
C GLY A 897 38.67 -18.18 9.48
N ASP A 898 39.83 -18.56 8.95
CA ASP A 898 40.40 -19.89 9.15
C ASP A 898 40.76 -20.21 10.63
N THR A 899 40.88 -19.19 11.49
CA THR A 899 41.51 -19.32 12.82
C THR A 899 40.51 -19.11 13.96
N SER A 900 40.35 -20.14 14.79
CA SER A 900 39.58 -20.05 16.04
C SER A 900 40.47 -20.22 17.28
N ILE A 901 40.23 -19.41 18.31
CA ILE A 901 40.78 -19.59 19.66
C ILE A 901 39.66 -20.05 20.59
N ILE A 902 39.81 -21.24 21.16
CA ILE A 902 38.79 -21.84 22.02
C ILE A 902 39.26 -21.85 23.48
N GLY A 903 38.55 -21.12 24.33
CA GLY A 903 38.71 -21.13 25.78
C GLY A 903 37.70 -22.08 26.44
N ARG A 904 38.13 -22.86 27.43
CA ARG A 904 37.20 -23.68 28.24
C ARG A 904 37.58 -23.64 29.71
N VAL A 905 36.57 -23.57 30.56
CA VAL A 905 36.68 -23.74 32.01
C VAL A 905 35.58 -24.65 32.46
N GLY A 906 35.89 -25.62 33.32
CA GLY A 906 34.83 -26.44 33.89
C GLY A 906 35.14 -26.97 35.27
N LEU A 907 34.06 -27.32 35.96
CA LEU A 907 34.04 -27.84 37.30
C LEU A 907 33.36 -29.20 37.31
N SER A 908 34.03 -30.21 37.85
CA SER A 908 33.45 -31.53 38.11
C SER A 908 33.45 -31.84 39.60
N VAL A 909 32.28 -32.16 40.13
CA VAL A 909 32.11 -32.59 41.53
C VAL A 909 31.66 -34.04 41.53
N THR A 910 32.50 -34.93 42.04
CA THR A 910 32.15 -36.33 42.28
C THR A 910 31.78 -36.49 43.75
N ILE A 911 30.56 -36.95 44.01
CA ILE A 911 30.00 -37.14 45.36
C ILE A 911 29.91 -38.65 45.64
N MET A 912 30.51 -39.08 46.75
CA MET A 912 30.48 -40.46 47.26
C MET A 912 30.89 -41.51 46.22
N ASP A 913 31.74 -41.14 45.26
CA ASP A 913 32.15 -41.99 44.14
C ASP A 913 30.95 -42.55 43.33
N ARG A 914 29.80 -41.87 43.32
CA ARG A 914 28.54 -42.42 42.73
C ARG A 914 27.79 -41.45 41.84
N ALA A 915 27.87 -40.16 42.13
CA ALA A 915 27.25 -39.12 41.32
C ALA A 915 28.33 -38.13 40.88
N LYS A 916 28.27 -37.71 39.61
CA LYS A 916 29.19 -36.72 39.05
C LYS A 916 28.35 -35.60 38.46
N LEU A 917 28.53 -34.40 38.96
CA LEU A 917 27.99 -33.18 38.37
C LEU A 917 29.12 -32.49 37.63
N ASN A 918 28.89 -32.18 36.35
CA ASN A 918 29.85 -31.46 35.52
C ASN A 918 29.19 -30.16 35.06
N LEU A 919 29.92 -29.05 35.20
CA LEU A 919 29.58 -27.77 34.62
C LEU A 919 30.75 -27.34 33.75
N THR A 920 30.49 -26.90 32.53
CA THR A 920 31.53 -26.49 31.58
C THR A 920 31.06 -25.25 30.85
N PHE A 921 31.94 -24.26 30.82
CA PHE A 921 31.82 -23.05 30.04
C PHE A 921 32.86 -23.15 28.93
N ARG A 922 32.40 -23.02 27.69
CA ARG A 922 33.22 -22.96 26.49
C ARG A 922 32.98 -21.59 25.88
N SER A 923 34.02 -20.99 25.37
CA SER A 923 33.92 -19.87 24.45
C SER A 923 34.85 -20.06 23.26
N GLU A 924 34.41 -19.63 22.10
CA GLU A 924 35.15 -19.67 20.84
C GLU A 924 35.21 -18.26 20.27
N PHE A 925 36.41 -17.86 19.86
CA PHE A 925 36.66 -16.57 19.23
C PHE A 925 37.25 -16.84 17.85
N ASN A 926 36.47 -16.56 16.82
CA ASN A 926 36.90 -16.49 15.43
C ASN A 926 37.03 -14.99 15.04
N GLU A 927 37.53 -14.70 13.84
CA GLU A 927 37.54 -13.33 13.31
C GLU A 927 36.09 -12.85 13.07
N ASP A 928 35.20 -13.72 12.60
CA ASP A 928 33.86 -13.32 12.16
C ASP A 928 32.72 -13.69 13.12
N TYR A 929 33.00 -14.49 14.16
CA TYR A 929 31.99 -14.88 15.14
C TYR A 929 32.56 -15.22 16.53
N THR A 930 31.68 -15.10 17.53
CA THR A 930 31.93 -15.49 18.92
C THR A 930 30.85 -16.45 19.42
N VAL A 931 31.25 -17.47 20.19
CA VAL A 931 30.36 -18.51 20.77
C VAL A 931 30.63 -18.71 22.25
#